data_AF-A0A4P6GW70-F1
#
_entry.id   AF-A0A4P6GW70-F1
#
_cell.length_a   1.000
_cell.length_b   1.000
_cell.length_c   1.000
_cell.angle_alpha   90.00
_cell.angle_beta   90.00
_cell.angle_gamma   90.00
#
_symmetry.space_group_name_H-M   'P 1'
#
loop_
_entity.id
_entity.type
_entity.pdbx_description
1 polymer ?
#
loop_
_entity_poly.entity_id
_entity_poly.type
_entity_poly.pdbx_seq_one_letter_code
_entity_poly.pdbx_strand_id
1 'polypeptide(L)'
;MLLTRKSPDAGSGSPASSLVSSLSRGLSRAIPTMDRRSFLRRSGLGVGAGLAAGQLTLVRKAQASEASKAEAGPGKVEVRRTVCGHCSVGCAVDAVVHNGVWVRQEPVFDSPINLGAHCAKGAALREHGRGEYRLRYPMKLVNGKYERISWDTALDEISARMLELRKQSGPDSVFVVGSSKHNNEQAYLLRKWMSLWGSNNCDHQARICHSTTVAGVANTWGYGAMTNSYNDMQNARMALYIGSNAAEAHPVSMLHMLHAKETGCKMIVVDPRFTRTAARADEHVRIRSGSDIAFLFGVLHHVFKNGWEDKQYINDRVYGMDKVREDVLANWTPDKVHEACGVDEATVFRVAKTMAENRPGTIVWCMGQTQHTIGNAMVRASCILQLALGNIGKSGGGANIFRGHDNVQGATDVGPNPDSLPGYYGLAEGSFKHFAKTWGVDFEWIKKQYAPGMMTKPGMTVSRWVDGVLEKNELIDQDSNLRGLFFWGHAPNSQTRGLEMKKAMDKLDLLVVVDPFPSATAAMAAMPGKPEDQNPNRAVYLLPATTQFETSGSCTASNRSIQWREQVIEPLWESRNDHMIMYQLAQKLGFDKELTKNYKLVAGKGGMMEPEPESILREINKSVWTIGYTGQSPERLKAHMRNMHVFDVKTLRAKGGSDKETGYSLDGDYFGLPWPCYGTPEMKHPGSPNLYDTSKHVMDGGGNFRANFGVEKDGVNLLAEDGSFSKGADLTTGYPEFDHVLLKKLGWWDELSEPEKAAAEGKNWKTDSSGGIIRVAMKNHGCHPFGNAKARAVVWNFPDAIPKHREPLYSTRPDLVAKYPTHDDKKAFWRLPTLFKTVQDKNKDIGKEFPLIMSSGRLVEYEGGGEETRSNPYLAELQQEMFVEINPATANDRGIRNGETVWVRTPTGARLTVKALVTERVDRETVWLPFHFSGRWQGVDLAPYYPQGAMPVIRGEAINTATTYGYDSVTMMQETKTTVCQVERATA
;
A
#
# COMPACT_ATOMS: atom_id res chain seq x y z
N MET A 1 26.15 37.05 -13.50
CA MET A 1 27.27 37.89 -13.96
C MET A 1 28.51 37.02 -14.04
N LEU A 2 29.17 37.01 -15.22
CA LEU A 2 30.42 36.30 -15.50
C LEU A 2 31.61 37.14 -15.08
N LEU A 3 32.58 36.57 -14.38
CA LEU A 3 33.97 37.04 -14.40
C LEU A 3 34.93 35.85 -14.32
N THR A 4 35.77 35.74 -15.36
CA THR A 4 36.88 34.81 -15.54
C THR A 4 38.20 35.42 -15.06
N ARG A 5 39.15 34.60 -14.58
CA ARG A 5 40.62 34.80 -14.65
C ARG A 5 41.32 33.48 -14.27
N LYS A 6 42.00 32.80 -15.20
CA LYS A 6 43.46 32.81 -15.49
C LYS A 6 44.34 32.24 -14.37
N SER A 7 44.90 31.04 -14.60
CA SER A 7 46.13 30.52 -13.96
C SER A 7 47.39 31.06 -14.67
N PRO A 8 48.59 30.97 -14.07
CA PRO A 8 49.49 29.86 -14.45
C PRO A 8 50.48 29.32 -13.36
N ASP A 9 50.85 28.06 -13.56
CA ASP A 9 52.18 27.38 -13.45
C ASP A 9 52.93 27.01 -12.15
N ALA A 10 53.66 25.88 -12.34
CA ALA A 10 54.70 25.15 -11.57
C ALA A 10 54.22 24.15 -10.49
N GLY A 11 54.61 22.88 -10.42
CA GLY A 11 55.54 22.02 -11.19
C GLY A 11 56.31 21.05 -10.25
N SER A 12 56.08 19.73 -10.35
CA SER A 12 56.97 18.57 -9.97
C SER A 12 56.09 17.30 -9.82
N GLY A 13 56.13 16.24 -10.65
CA GLY A 13 57.17 15.19 -10.84
C GLY A 13 56.83 13.98 -9.92
N SER A 14 56.57 12.71 -10.30
CA SER A 14 57.04 11.80 -11.37
C SER A 14 56.09 10.54 -11.46
N PRO A 15 56.45 9.39 -12.07
CA PRO A 15 56.17 9.01 -13.46
C PRO A 15 55.19 7.80 -13.60
N ALA A 16 54.42 7.77 -14.70
CA ALA A 16 53.63 6.60 -15.10
C ALA A 16 53.95 6.17 -16.54
N SER A 17 54.40 4.91 -16.68
CA SER A 17 54.37 3.96 -17.80
C SER A 17 54.25 4.50 -19.25
N SER A 18 55.26 4.17 -20.06
CA SER A 18 55.37 4.48 -21.50
C SER A 18 54.29 3.85 -22.39
N LEU A 19 53.46 2.93 -21.87
CA LEU A 19 52.40 2.25 -22.64
C LEU A 19 51.18 3.14 -22.95
N VAL A 20 50.93 4.17 -22.13
CA VAL A 20 49.79 5.11 -22.30
C VAL A 20 50.07 6.16 -23.39
N SER A 21 51.35 6.42 -23.68
CA SER A 21 51.77 7.43 -24.65
C SER A 21 51.69 7.00 -26.12
N SER A 22 51.58 5.69 -26.42
CA SER A 22 51.45 5.19 -27.79
C SER A 22 49.98 5.09 -28.22
N LEU A 23 49.04 4.87 -27.29
CA LEU A 23 47.60 4.80 -27.55
C LEU A 23 46.94 6.18 -27.74
N SER A 24 47.46 7.24 -27.09
CA SER A 24 46.92 8.60 -27.24
C SER A 24 47.27 9.27 -28.58
N ARG A 25 48.38 8.88 -29.21
CA ARG A 25 48.83 9.44 -30.50
C ARG A 25 48.10 8.88 -31.71
N GLY A 26 47.40 7.74 -31.57
CA GLY A 26 46.56 7.16 -32.63
C GLY A 26 45.16 7.79 -32.73
N LEU A 27 44.61 8.26 -31.60
CA LEU A 27 43.23 8.76 -31.54
C LEU A 27 43.09 10.27 -31.82
N SER A 28 44.17 11.04 -31.79
CA SER A 28 44.14 12.49 -32.03
C SER A 28 44.20 12.90 -33.52
N ARG A 29 44.23 11.95 -34.46
CA ARG A 29 44.27 12.22 -35.91
C ARG A 29 42.93 12.02 -36.64
N ALA A 30 41.83 11.72 -35.95
CA ALA A 30 40.57 11.33 -36.61
C ALA A 30 39.38 12.30 -36.46
N ILE A 31 39.47 13.43 -35.73
CA ILE A 31 38.32 14.33 -35.54
C ILE A 31 38.74 15.81 -35.52
N PRO A 32 38.31 16.66 -36.48
CA PRO A 32 38.56 18.09 -36.43
C PRO A 32 37.55 18.80 -35.51
N THR A 33 38.03 19.56 -34.52
CA THR A 33 37.19 20.39 -33.64
C THR A 33 36.79 21.70 -34.32
N MET A 34 35.49 22.01 -34.35
CA MET A 34 34.91 23.23 -34.94
C MET A 34 34.86 24.37 -33.91
N ASP A 35 35.24 25.59 -34.31
CA ASP A 35 35.28 26.75 -33.41
C ASP A 35 33.93 27.51 -33.31
N ARG A 36 33.78 28.26 -32.21
CA ARG A 36 32.57 28.98 -31.78
C ARG A 36 32.07 30.05 -32.77
N ARG A 37 32.95 30.69 -33.56
CA ARG A 37 32.56 31.65 -34.61
C ARG A 37 31.97 30.96 -35.82
N SER A 38 32.49 29.78 -36.16
CA SER A 38 31.98 28.94 -37.25
C SER A 38 30.60 28.37 -36.92
N PHE A 39 30.33 28.04 -35.65
CA PHE A 39 29.01 27.66 -35.16
C PHE A 39 27.99 28.80 -35.31
N LEU A 40 28.30 30.00 -34.81
CA LEU A 40 27.37 31.13 -34.82
C LEU A 40 27.02 31.64 -36.23
N ARG A 41 27.97 31.59 -37.18
CA ARG A 41 27.69 31.94 -38.59
C ARG A 41 26.74 30.96 -39.27
N ARG A 42 26.85 29.66 -38.97
CA ARG A 42 25.94 28.63 -39.50
C ARG A 42 24.57 28.68 -38.84
N SER A 43 24.50 29.01 -37.55
CA SER A 43 23.22 29.23 -36.85
C SER A 43 22.47 30.45 -37.39
N GLY A 44 23.17 31.53 -37.76
CA GLY A 44 22.56 32.75 -38.30
C GLY A 44 21.93 32.59 -39.69
N LEU A 45 22.46 31.70 -40.55
CA LEU A 45 21.87 31.38 -41.85
C LEU A 45 20.72 30.35 -41.77
N GLY A 46 20.56 29.65 -40.65
CA GLY A 46 19.48 28.69 -40.43
C GLY A 46 18.15 29.31 -39.99
N VAL A 47 18.14 30.55 -39.50
CA VAL A 47 16.93 31.20 -38.97
C VAL A 47 16.06 31.79 -40.08
N GLY A 48 16.64 32.20 -41.22
CA GLY A 48 15.90 32.77 -42.35
C GLY A 48 15.10 31.76 -43.18
N ALA A 49 15.47 30.48 -43.16
CA ALA A 49 14.74 29.39 -43.84
C ALA A 49 13.78 28.61 -42.92
N GLY A 50 13.85 28.84 -41.60
CA GLY A 50 13.09 28.08 -40.59
C GLY A 50 11.61 28.48 -40.45
N LEU A 51 11.20 29.63 -40.99
CA LEU A 51 9.81 30.10 -40.88
C LEU A 51 8.84 29.43 -41.86
N ALA A 52 9.35 28.77 -42.91
CA ALA A 52 8.52 27.98 -43.83
C ALA A 52 8.39 26.50 -43.44
N ALA A 53 9.11 26.03 -42.40
CA ALA A 53 9.12 24.63 -41.96
C ALA A 53 8.32 24.38 -40.66
N GLY A 54 7.63 25.39 -40.12
CA GLY A 54 6.81 25.27 -38.91
C GLY A 54 5.53 24.44 -39.06
N GLN A 55 5.18 24.01 -40.29
CA GLN A 55 4.05 23.12 -40.56
C GLN A 55 4.44 21.66 -40.84
N LEU A 56 5.71 21.29 -40.69
CA LEU A 56 6.14 19.90 -40.84
C LEU A 56 6.33 19.25 -39.47
N THR A 57 5.42 18.33 -39.16
CA THR A 57 5.47 17.35 -38.09
C THR A 57 6.84 16.65 -38.05
N LEU A 58 7.76 17.14 -37.23
CA LEU A 58 9.10 16.57 -37.04
C LEU A 58 9.15 15.36 -36.10
N VAL A 59 8.00 14.73 -35.82
CA VAL A 59 7.95 13.35 -35.32
C VAL A 59 7.62 12.46 -36.51
N ARG A 60 8.65 12.01 -37.23
CA ARG A 60 8.48 10.91 -38.18
C ARG A 60 8.26 9.65 -37.35
N LYS A 61 7.15 8.93 -37.57
CA LYS A 61 7.00 7.53 -37.12
C LYS A 61 8.29 6.82 -37.51
N ALA A 62 9.04 6.32 -36.55
CA ALA A 62 10.13 5.41 -36.85
C ALA A 62 9.49 4.23 -37.59
N GLN A 63 9.78 4.08 -38.89
CA GLN A 63 9.63 2.79 -39.51
C GLN A 63 10.68 1.91 -38.83
N ALA A 64 10.20 0.94 -38.05
CA ALA A 64 11.07 -0.11 -37.55
C ALA A 64 11.90 -0.59 -38.75
N SER A 65 13.23 -0.68 -38.58
CA SER A 65 14.03 -1.52 -39.48
C SER A 65 13.28 -2.84 -39.59
N GLU A 66 13.06 -3.36 -40.80
CA GLU A 66 12.50 -4.70 -40.97
C GLU A 66 13.30 -5.62 -40.05
N ALA A 67 12.72 -5.93 -38.90
CA ALA A 67 13.29 -6.89 -37.99
C ALA A 67 13.39 -8.13 -38.85
N SER A 68 14.59 -8.71 -38.91
CA SER A 68 14.77 -10.06 -39.44
C SER A 68 13.56 -10.85 -38.98
N LYS A 69 12.72 -11.29 -39.93
CA LYS A 69 11.62 -12.20 -39.64
C LYS A 69 12.30 -13.44 -39.06
N ALA A 70 12.46 -13.47 -37.73
CA ALA A 70 12.50 -14.72 -37.03
C ALA A 70 11.21 -15.39 -37.50
N GLU A 71 11.35 -16.50 -38.21
CA GLU A 71 10.22 -17.29 -38.69
C GLU A 71 9.39 -17.67 -37.46
N ALA A 72 8.44 -16.81 -37.12
CA ALA A 72 7.33 -17.20 -36.27
C ALA A 72 6.64 -18.28 -37.08
N GLY A 73 6.73 -19.53 -36.62
CA GLY A 73 5.94 -20.62 -37.15
C GLY A 73 4.45 -20.23 -37.20
N PRO A 74 3.59 -21.04 -37.85
CA PRO A 74 2.19 -20.69 -38.17
C PRO A 74 1.23 -20.54 -36.97
N GLY A 75 1.73 -20.22 -35.77
CA GLY A 75 0.95 -20.13 -34.53
C GLY A 75 0.17 -18.83 -34.35
N LYS A 76 -0.87 -18.90 -33.52
CA LYS A 76 -1.74 -17.77 -33.20
C LYS A 76 -1.02 -16.83 -32.23
N VAL A 77 -0.83 -15.57 -32.64
CA VAL A 77 -0.33 -14.48 -31.78
C VAL A 77 -1.52 -13.71 -31.23
N GLU A 78 -1.60 -13.60 -29.91
CA GLU A 78 -2.63 -12.85 -29.19
C GLU A 78 -1.98 -11.76 -28.34
N VAL A 79 -2.68 -10.64 -28.17
CA VAL A 79 -2.31 -9.61 -27.20
C VAL A 79 -3.34 -9.64 -26.08
N ARG A 80 -2.88 -9.90 -24.86
CA ARG A 80 -3.68 -9.91 -23.64
C ARG A 80 -3.32 -8.71 -22.80
N ARG A 81 -4.30 -7.92 -22.39
CA ARG A 81 -4.07 -6.71 -21.59
C ARG A 81 -4.26 -7.02 -20.11
N THR A 82 -3.22 -6.73 -19.32
CA THR A 82 -3.24 -6.95 -17.88
C THR A 82 -2.66 -5.75 -17.13
N VAL A 83 -2.60 -5.85 -15.80
CA VAL A 83 -2.09 -4.81 -14.90
C VAL A 83 -0.86 -5.33 -14.16
N CYS A 84 0.16 -4.50 -14.01
CA CYS A 84 1.37 -4.83 -13.26
C CYS A 84 1.03 -5.32 -11.83
N GLY A 85 1.55 -6.49 -11.46
CA GLY A 85 1.29 -7.15 -10.19
C GLY A 85 2.21 -6.74 -9.03
N HIS A 86 2.91 -5.60 -9.11
CA HIS A 86 3.91 -5.20 -8.10
C HIS A 86 3.40 -4.13 -7.12
N CYS A 87 3.38 -2.86 -7.53
CA CYS A 87 3.01 -1.72 -6.67
C CYS A 87 1.65 -1.14 -7.05
N SER A 88 1.08 -0.34 -6.16
CA SER A 88 -0.26 0.26 -6.29
C SER A 88 -0.40 1.38 -7.32
N VAL A 89 0.53 1.55 -8.26
CA VAL A 89 0.38 2.54 -9.35
C VAL A 89 -0.70 2.09 -10.33
N GLY A 90 -0.73 0.78 -10.65
CA GLY A 90 -1.72 0.22 -11.57
C GLY A 90 -1.36 0.40 -13.05
N CYS A 91 -0.07 0.24 -13.40
CA CYS A 91 0.40 0.34 -14.79
C CYS A 91 -0.18 -0.80 -15.64
N ALA A 92 -0.67 -0.46 -16.84
CA ALA A 92 -1.18 -1.44 -17.79
C ALA A 92 -0.06 -1.98 -18.70
N VAL A 93 -0.17 -3.27 -19.04
CA VAL A 93 0.80 -4.04 -19.82
C VAL A 93 0.07 -4.81 -20.91
N ASP A 94 0.54 -4.73 -22.14
CA ASP A 94 0.13 -5.61 -23.24
C ASP A 94 1.09 -6.79 -23.31
N ALA A 95 0.59 -7.98 -22.96
CA ALA A 95 1.31 -9.23 -23.04
C ALA A 95 1.08 -9.89 -24.41
N VAL A 96 2.15 -10.16 -25.14
CA VAL A 96 2.12 -10.87 -26.42
C VAL A 96 2.31 -12.36 -26.15
N VAL A 97 1.29 -13.13 -26.49
CA VAL A 97 1.20 -14.57 -26.26
C VAL A 97 1.23 -15.29 -27.60
N HIS A 98 2.13 -16.25 -27.78
CA HIS A 98 2.24 -17.07 -28.97
C HIS A 98 2.07 -18.54 -28.58
N ASN A 99 1.04 -19.20 -29.11
CA ASN A 99 0.69 -20.59 -28.76
C ASN A 99 0.61 -20.84 -27.24
N GLY A 100 -0.03 -19.93 -26.50
CA GLY A 100 -0.18 -20.03 -25.03
C GLY A 100 1.05 -19.63 -24.23
N VAL A 101 2.17 -19.25 -24.87
CA VAL A 101 3.40 -18.82 -24.22
C VAL A 101 3.53 -17.30 -24.26
N TRP A 102 3.75 -16.67 -23.11
CA TRP A 102 4.04 -15.23 -23.04
C TRP A 102 5.47 -14.95 -23.53
N VAL A 103 5.60 -14.42 -24.75
CA VAL A 103 6.88 -14.22 -25.43
C VAL A 103 7.41 -12.79 -25.36
N ARG A 104 6.55 -11.78 -25.30
CA ARG A 104 6.94 -10.35 -25.24
C ARG A 104 5.93 -9.56 -24.42
N GLN A 105 6.33 -8.43 -23.86
CA GLN A 105 5.42 -7.47 -23.23
C GLN A 105 5.77 -6.04 -23.67
N GLU A 106 4.79 -5.15 -23.65
CA GLU A 106 4.99 -3.72 -23.84
C GLU A 106 4.15 -2.92 -22.83
N PRO A 107 4.63 -1.76 -22.36
CA PRO A 107 3.79 -0.84 -21.61
C PRO A 107 2.70 -0.28 -22.52
N VAL A 108 1.48 -0.14 -21.99
CA VAL A 108 0.37 0.43 -22.76
C VAL A 108 0.53 1.95 -22.86
N PHE A 109 0.82 2.46 -24.07
CA PHE A 109 0.96 3.89 -24.34
C PHE A 109 -0.32 4.69 -24.07
N ASP A 110 -1.47 4.11 -24.43
CA ASP A 110 -2.78 4.73 -24.25
C ASP A 110 -3.26 4.75 -22.79
N SER A 111 -2.56 4.06 -21.88
CA SER A 111 -2.96 4.04 -20.47
C SER A 111 -2.78 5.42 -19.86
N PRO A 112 -3.85 6.03 -19.30
CA PRO A 112 -3.72 7.34 -18.67
C PRO A 112 -2.84 7.29 -17.42
N ILE A 113 -2.59 6.11 -16.86
CA ILE A 113 -1.77 5.91 -15.66
C ILE A 113 -0.28 5.90 -15.99
N ASN A 114 0.18 4.98 -16.85
CA ASN A 114 1.61 4.81 -17.09
C ASN A 114 2.12 5.45 -18.37
N LEU A 115 1.26 5.91 -19.28
CA LEU A 115 1.64 6.69 -20.48
C LEU A 115 2.79 6.04 -21.28
N GLY A 116 2.79 4.71 -21.40
CA GLY A 116 3.86 3.97 -22.07
C GLY A 116 5.14 3.75 -21.26
N ALA A 117 5.15 4.04 -19.96
CA ALA A 117 6.30 3.83 -19.08
C ALA A 117 6.26 2.48 -18.32
N HIS A 118 7.46 2.00 -18.01
CA HIS A 118 7.73 0.92 -17.04
C HIS A 118 8.81 1.36 -16.04
N CYS A 119 8.72 0.84 -14.82
CA CYS A 119 9.88 0.77 -13.93
C CYS A 119 10.63 -0.56 -14.15
N ALA A 120 11.78 -0.74 -13.50
CA ALA A 120 12.55 -1.99 -13.60
C ALA A 120 11.68 -3.24 -13.33
N LYS A 121 10.88 -3.22 -12.26
CA LYS A 121 9.95 -4.31 -11.92
C LYS A 121 8.90 -4.56 -13.01
N GLY A 122 8.28 -3.48 -13.50
CA GLY A 122 7.26 -3.54 -14.55
C GLY A 122 7.81 -4.12 -15.86
N ALA A 123 9.06 -3.81 -16.20
CA ALA A 123 9.73 -4.33 -17.39
C ALA A 123 10.06 -5.83 -17.30
N ALA A 124 10.09 -6.40 -16.09
CA ALA A 124 10.46 -7.79 -15.84
C ALA A 124 9.27 -8.71 -15.50
N LEU A 125 8.03 -8.28 -15.80
CA LEU A 125 6.80 -9.01 -15.43
C LEU A 125 6.65 -10.38 -16.08
N ARG A 126 7.10 -10.54 -17.32
CA ARG A 126 7.05 -11.82 -18.05
C ARG A 126 7.72 -12.92 -17.24
N GLU A 127 8.90 -12.65 -16.67
CA GLU A 127 9.65 -13.58 -15.82
C GLU A 127 8.97 -13.83 -14.47
N HIS A 128 8.16 -12.90 -13.97
CA HIS A 128 7.32 -13.18 -12.81
C HIS A 128 6.28 -14.26 -13.11
N GLY A 129 5.61 -14.20 -14.27
CA GLY A 129 4.62 -15.20 -14.67
C GLY A 129 5.19 -16.60 -14.94
N ARG A 130 6.40 -16.69 -15.52
CA ARG A 130 7.01 -17.97 -15.99
C ARG A 130 8.32 -18.38 -15.31
N GLY A 131 8.69 -17.73 -14.21
CA GLY A 131 10.00 -17.91 -13.57
C GLY A 131 10.30 -19.34 -13.12
N GLU A 132 11.55 -19.77 -13.26
CA GLU A 132 11.97 -21.16 -12.98
C GLU A 132 11.98 -21.53 -11.50
N TYR A 133 12.00 -20.51 -10.62
CA TYR A 133 12.10 -20.61 -9.16
C TYR A 133 10.75 -20.71 -8.44
N ARG A 134 9.66 -20.92 -9.19
CA ARG A 134 8.30 -21.04 -8.64
C ARG A 134 8.07 -22.40 -7.99
N LEU A 135 7.14 -22.43 -7.03
CA LEU A 135 6.60 -23.67 -6.49
C LEU A 135 5.77 -24.38 -7.56
N ARG A 136 6.08 -25.65 -7.84
CA ARG A 136 5.50 -26.38 -8.99
C ARG A 136 4.41 -27.37 -8.61
N TYR A 137 4.47 -27.93 -7.41
CA TYR A 137 3.60 -28.99 -6.92
C TYR A 137 3.46 -28.88 -5.39
N PRO A 138 2.39 -29.43 -4.80
CA PRO A 138 2.25 -29.50 -3.35
C PRO A 138 3.41 -30.24 -2.69
N MET A 139 3.85 -29.76 -1.53
CA MET A 139 4.93 -30.38 -0.77
C MET A 139 4.60 -30.43 0.73
N LYS A 140 5.16 -31.41 1.42
CA LYS A 140 5.12 -31.57 2.88
C LYS A 140 6.52 -31.59 3.45
N LEU A 141 6.72 -30.98 4.60
CA LEU A 141 7.99 -31.07 5.33
C LEU A 141 8.06 -32.40 6.08
N VAL A 142 9.02 -33.25 5.73
CA VAL A 142 9.30 -34.55 6.35
C VAL A 142 10.78 -34.59 6.73
N ASN A 143 11.09 -34.82 8.01
CA ASN A 143 12.47 -34.89 8.51
C ASN A 143 13.37 -33.72 8.07
N GLY A 144 12.83 -32.50 8.07
CA GLY A 144 13.56 -31.28 7.68
C GLY A 144 13.72 -31.06 6.18
N LYS A 145 13.10 -31.89 5.32
CA LYS A 145 13.13 -31.74 3.86
C LYS A 145 11.73 -31.72 3.27
N TYR A 146 11.55 -30.96 2.20
CA TYR A 146 10.28 -30.90 1.48
C TYR A 146 10.16 -32.06 0.50
N GLU A 147 9.10 -32.86 0.65
CA GLU A 147 8.76 -33.97 -0.23
C GLU A 147 7.49 -33.63 -1.02
N ARG A 148 7.48 -33.97 -2.31
CA ARG A 148 6.29 -33.78 -3.17
C ARG A 148 5.16 -34.69 -2.68
N ILE A 149 3.97 -34.12 -2.60
CA ILE A 149 2.73 -34.87 -2.36
C ILE A 149 1.69 -34.50 -3.42
N SER A 150 0.60 -35.27 -3.50
CA SER A 150 -0.53 -34.92 -4.37
C SER A 150 -1.37 -33.80 -3.75
N TRP A 151 -2.14 -33.10 -4.59
CA TRP A 151 -3.13 -32.14 -4.10
C TRP A 151 -4.21 -32.76 -3.22
N ASP A 152 -4.66 -33.98 -3.53
CA ASP A 152 -5.70 -34.65 -2.74
C ASP A 152 -5.18 -34.99 -1.34
N THR A 153 -3.95 -35.52 -1.26
CA THR A 153 -3.26 -35.75 0.02
C THR A 153 -3.12 -34.44 0.80
N ALA A 154 -2.68 -33.36 0.14
CA ALA A 154 -2.51 -32.07 0.81
C ALA A 154 -3.84 -31.54 1.37
N LEU A 155 -4.91 -31.53 0.56
CA LEU A 155 -6.23 -31.06 0.97
C LEU A 155 -6.82 -31.92 2.08
N ASP A 156 -6.69 -33.25 2.00
CA ASP A 156 -7.20 -34.18 3.02
C ASP A 156 -6.48 -34.00 4.35
N GLU A 157 -5.15 -33.99 4.35
CA GLU A 157 -4.38 -33.85 5.59
C GLU A 157 -4.57 -32.48 6.24
N ILE A 158 -4.54 -31.40 5.45
CA ILE A 158 -4.75 -30.04 5.95
C ILE A 158 -6.15 -29.89 6.53
N SER A 159 -7.20 -30.27 5.78
CA SER A 159 -8.58 -30.12 6.24
C SER A 159 -8.88 -30.98 7.47
N ALA A 160 -8.37 -32.21 7.53
CA ALA A 160 -8.48 -33.07 8.70
C ALA A 160 -7.84 -32.41 9.93
N ARG A 161 -6.63 -31.85 9.79
CA ARG A 161 -5.95 -31.14 10.89
C ARG A 161 -6.71 -29.88 11.31
N MET A 162 -7.29 -29.13 10.37
CA MET A 162 -8.12 -27.97 10.70
C MET A 162 -9.38 -28.36 11.49
N LEU A 163 -10.08 -29.42 11.09
CA LEU A 163 -11.26 -29.91 11.80
C LEU A 163 -10.91 -30.44 13.19
N GLU A 164 -9.76 -31.10 13.33
CA GLU A 164 -9.23 -31.53 14.62
C GLU A 164 -8.96 -30.34 15.55
N LEU A 165 -8.25 -29.31 15.05
CA LEU A 165 -7.99 -28.09 15.81
C LEU A 165 -9.29 -27.38 16.21
N ARG A 166 -10.26 -27.29 15.30
CA ARG A 166 -11.58 -26.71 15.59
C ARG A 166 -12.29 -27.47 16.71
N LYS A 167 -12.22 -28.80 16.71
CA LYS A 167 -12.82 -29.65 17.75
C LYS A 167 -12.12 -29.48 19.11
N GLN A 168 -10.80 -29.35 19.12
CA GLN A 168 -9.99 -29.25 20.35
C GLN A 168 -9.98 -27.85 20.95
N SER A 169 -9.96 -26.81 20.11
CA SER A 169 -9.57 -25.45 20.49
C SER A 169 -10.46 -24.36 19.88
N GLY A 170 -11.55 -24.73 19.20
CA GLY A 170 -12.46 -23.79 18.54
C GLY A 170 -11.92 -23.23 17.21
N PRO A 171 -12.76 -22.51 16.44
CA PRO A 171 -12.38 -22.01 15.12
C PRO A 171 -11.30 -20.90 15.17
N ASP A 172 -11.23 -20.15 16.27
CA ASP A 172 -10.25 -19.07 16.48
C ASP A 172 -8.82 -19.56 16.72
N SER A 173 -8.58 -20.88 16.89
CA SER A 173 -7.22 -21.41 16.99
C SER A 173 -6.48 -21.43 15.65
N VAL A 174 -7.16 -21.11 14.55
CA VAL A 174 -6.57 -21.01 13.20
C VAL A 174 -6.54 -19.54 12.78
N PHE A 175 -5.38 -19.09 12.32
CA PHE A 175 -5.18 -17.77 11.74
C PHE A 175 -4.92 -17.88 10.24
N VAL A 176 -5.60 -17.06 9.43
CA VAL A 176 -5.38 -17.01 7.98
C VAL A 176 -4.88 -15.64 7.54
N VAL A 177 -3.60 -15.57 7.18
CA VAL A 177 -3.02 -14.39 6.53
C VAL A 177 -3.38 -14.43 5.05
N GLY A 178 -4.21 -13.48 4.60
CA GLY A 178 -4.55 -13.29 3.18
C GLY A 178 -3.50 -12.46 2.43
N SER A 179 -3.74 -12.24 1.14
CA SER A 179 -2.81 -11.53 0.27
C SER A 179 -3.35 -10.23 -0.28
N SER A 180 -2.50 -9.21 -0.31
CA SER A 180 -2.73 -7.96 -1.05
C SER A 180 -2.35 -8.08 -2.53
N LYS A 181 -1.89 -9.26 -2.96
CA LYS A 181 -1.75 -9.66 -4.37
C LYS A 181 -3.01 -10.37 -4.89
N HIS A 182 -3.87 -10.89 -4.01
CA HIS A 182 -5.17 -11.42 -4.44
C HIS A 182 -5.92 -10.35 -5.21
N ASN A 183 -6.58 -10.73 -6.31
CA ASN A 183 -7.55 -9.85 -6.93
C ASN A 183 -8.73 -9.61 -5.98
N ASN A 184 -9.58 -8.62 -6.27
CA ASN A 184 -10.68 -8.24 -5.38
C ASN A 184 -11.64 -9.40 -5.12
N GLU A 185 -11.86 -10.25 -6.12
CA GLU A 185 -12.74 -11.40 -6.03
C GLU A 185 -12.19 -12.46 -5.07
N GLN A 186 -10.90 -12.76 -5.17
CA GLN A 186 -10.18 -13.68 -4.28
C GLN A 186 -10.13 -13.13 -2.84
N ALA A 187 -9.85 -11.84 -2.67
CA ALA A 187 -9.75 -11.20 -1.36
C ALA A 187 -11.12 -11.18 -0.63
N TYR A 188 -12.18 -10.84 -1.35
CA TYR A 188 -13.57 -10.92 -0.88
C TYR A 188 -13.97 -12.36 -0.54
N LEU A 189 -13.65 -13.32 -1.42
CA LEU A 189 -13.95 -14.73 -1.21
C LEU A 189 -13.29 -15.25 0.05
N LEU A 190 -12.04 -14.85 0.32
CA LEU A 190 -11.33 -15.23 1.55
C LEU A 190 -12.00 -14.65 2.79
N ARG A 191 -12.48 -13.40 2.76
CA ARG A 191 -13.23 -12.81 3.88
C ARG A 191 -14.55 -13.55 4.12
N LYS A 192 -15.28 -13.89 3.06
CA LYS A 192 -16.50 -14.71 3.13
C LYS A 192 -16.18 -16.10 3.70
N TRP A 193 -15.15 -16.76 3.19
CA TRP A 193 -14.67 -18.07 3.66
C TRP A 193 -14.38 -18.05 5.16
N MET A 194 -13.67 -17.05 5.66
CA MET A 194 -13.39 -16.90 7.10
C MET A 194 -14.68 -16.68 7.92
N SER A 195 -15.67 -15.99 7.33
CA SER A 195 -16.97 -15.80 7.98
C SER A 195 -17.76 -17.10 8.12
N LEU A 196 -17.66 -17.99 7.14
CA LEU A 196 -18.31 -19.31 7.14
C LEU A 196 -17.51 -20.34 7.95
N TRP A 197 -16.19 -20.16 8.09
CA TRP A 197 -15.38 -20.93 9.05
C TRP A 197 -15.73 -20.60 10.51
N GLY A 198 -16.10 -19.34 10.78
CA GLY A 198 -16.52 -18.88 12.10
C GLY A 198 -15.39 -18.23 12.91
N SER A 199 -14.49 -17.50 12.25
CA SER A 199 -13.45 -16.72 12.94
C SER A 199 -13.18 -15.39 12.26
N ASN A 200 -12.72 -14.42 13.05
CA ASN A 200 -12.18 -13.14 12.59
C ASN A 200 -10.64 -13.09 12.65
N ASN A 201 -9.95 -14.19 13.00
CA ASN A 201 -8.49 -14.32 12.96
C ASN A 201 -7.99 -14.42 11.51
N CYS A 202 -8.14 -13.32 10.78
CA CYS A 202 -7.66 -13.14 9.43
C CYS A 202 -7.21 -11.70 9.23
N ASP A 203 -6.15 -11.50 8.47
CA ASP A 203 -5.60 -10.16 8.18
C ASP A 203 -4.74 -10.24 6.92
N HIS A 204 -4.26 -9.09 6.43
CA HIS A 204 -3.39 -9.02 5.25
C HIS A 204 -2.36 -7.88 5.38
N GLN A 205 -1.55 -7.67 4.34
CA GLN A 205 -0.42 -6.72 4.35
C GLN A 205 -0.84 -5.28 4.67
N ALA A 206 -2.10 -4.88 4.53
CA ALA A 206 -2.51 -3.53 4.95
C ALA A 206 -2.23 -3.28 6.43
N ARG A 207 -2.33 -4.29 7.30
CA ARG A 207 -1.97 -4.20 8.72
C ARG A 207 -0.58 -3.63 8.92
N ILE A 208 0.39 -4.15 8.17
CA ILE A 208 1.81 -3.79 8.23
C ILE A 208 2.21 -2.76 7.17
N CYS A 209 1.24 -2.14 6.48
CA CYS A 209 1.47 -1.13 5.46
C CYS A 209 0.71 0.18 5.72
N HIS A 210 -0.62 0.18 5.65
CA HIS A 210 -1.46 1.39 5.72
C HIS A 210 -2.60 1.35 6.75
N SER A 211 -2.65 0.39 7.67
CA SER A 211 -3.72 0.34 8.68
C SER A 211 -3.85 1.64 9.48
N THR A 212 -2.73 2.27 9.86
CA THR A 212 -2.73 3.59 10.54
C THR A 212 -3.28 4.72 9.66
N THR A 213 -3.02 4.68 8.36
CA THR A 213 -3.68 5.57 7.39
C THR A 213 -5.18 5.34 7.43
N VAL A 214 -5.64 4.09 7.28
CA VAL A 214 -7.08 3.79 7.23
C VAL A 214 -7.78 4.35 8.46
N ALA A 215 -7.26 4.04 9.65
CA ALA A 215 -7.82 4.52 10.90
C ALA A 215 -7.75 6.05 11.04
N GLY A 216 -6.57 6.66 10.88
CA GLY A 216 -6.37 8.09 11.13
C GLY A 216 -7.12 8.99 10.14
N VAL A 217 -7.08 8.63 8.86
CA VAL A 217 -7.71 9.41 7.78
C VAL A 217 -9.22 9.24 7.79
N ALA A 218 -9.74 8.01 7.95
CA ALA A 218 -11.19 7.80 8.05
C ALA A 218 -11.79 8.50 9.27
N ASN A 219 -11.06 8.54 10.39
CA ASN A 219 -11.50 9.28 11.56
C ASN A 219 -11.40 10.81 11.39
N THR A 220 -10.67 11.31 10.39
CA THR A 220 -10.64 12.74 10.08
C THR A 220 -11.81 13.13 9.20
N TRP A 221 -12.07 12.46 8.07
CA TRP A 221 -13.08 12.91 7.09
C TRP A 221 -13.96 11.80 6.47
N GLY A 222 -13.87 10.57 6.98
CA GLY A 222 -14.84 9.50 6.70
C GLY A 222 -14.32 8.32 5.89
N TYR A 223 -13.32 8.50 5.01
CA TYR A 223 -12.67 7.38 4.30
C TYR A 223 -11.16 7.39 4.47
N GLY A 224 -10.60 6.21 4.64
CA GLY A 224 -9.18 5.97 4.87
C GLY A 224 -8.31 5.94 3.61
N ALA A 225 -8.82 6.41 2.47
CA ALA A 225 -8.20 6.25 1.15
C ALA A 225 -7.44 7.49 0.66
N MET A 226 -6.65 7.32 -0.40
CA MET A 226 -6.07 8.44 -1.16
C MET A 226 -7.18 9.36 -1.67
N THR A 227 -7.09 10.67 -1.44
CA THR A 227 -8.20 11.58 -1.77
C THR A 227 -8.26 11.94 -3.25
N ASN A 228 -7.13 11.94 -3.97
CA ASN A 228 -7.07 12.33 -5.38
C ASN A 228 -6.49 11.17 -6.21
N SER A 229 -5.86 11.49 -7.35
CA SER A 229 -5.19 10.53 -8.22
C SER A 229 -3.78 10.99 -8.58
N TYR A 230 -2.95 10.06 -9.05
CA TYR A 230 -1.62 10.41 -9.58
C TYR A 230 -1.73 11.43 -10.73
N ASN A 231 -2.74 11.27 -11.58
CA ASN A 231 -3.02 12.14 -12.71
C ASN A 231 -3.34 13.58 -12.27
N ASP A 232 -4.20 13.73 -11.26
CA ASP A 232 -4.62 15.02 -10.72
C ASP A 232 -3.46 15.80 -10.06
N MET A 233 -2.40 15.11 -9.61
CA MET A 233 -1.19 15.75 -9.11
C MET A 233 -0.49 16.63 -10.15
N GLN A 234 -0.75 16.45 -11.45
CA GLN A 234 -0.26 17.35 -12.50
C GLN A 234 -0.79 18.79 -12.35
N ASN A 235 -1.87 18.99 -11.59
CA ASN A 235 -2.45 20.30 -11.31
C ASN A 235 -1.91 20.94 -10.02
N ALA A 236 -1.04 20.24 -9.27
CA ALA A 236 -0.48 20.74 -8.03
C ALA A 236 0.40 21.98 -8.26
N ARG A 237 0.34 22.94 -7.32
CA ARG A 237 1.27 24.08 -7.26
C ARG A 237 2.40 23.84 -6.27
N MET A 238 2.16 22.94 -5.32
CA MET A 238 3.15 22.48 -4.36
C MET A 238 2.92 21.01 -4.00
N ALA A 239 3.99 20.27 -3.77
CA ALA A 239 3.98 18.90 -3.30
C ALA A 239 4.95 18.69 -2.14
N LEU A 240 4.45 18.19 -1.00
CA LEU A 240 5.24 17.78 0.15
C LEU A 240 5.29 16.26 0.22
N TYR A 241 6.46 15.68 0.00
CA TYR A 241 6.71 14.26 0.22
C TYR A 241 7.29 14.09 1.62
N ILE A 242 6.52 13.52 2.54
CA ILE A 242 6.96 13.23 3.91
C ILE A 242 6.62 11.77 4.23
N GLY A 243 7.64 11.00 4.60
CA GLY A 243 7.51 9.54 4.75
C GLY A 243 7.17 8.81 3.44
N SER A 244 7.57 9.36 2.29
CA SER A 244 7.43 8.76 0.97
C SER A 244 8.71 8.91 0.14
N ASN A 245 9.11 7.80 -0.50
CA ASN A 245 10.21 7.76 -1.47
C ASN A 245 9.70 7.22 -2.81
N ALA A 246 8.85 8.00 -3.46
CA ALA A 246 8.11 7.59 -4.67
C ALA A 246 9.01 7.22 -5.84
N ALA A 247 10.19 7.82 -5.99
CA ALA A 247 11.13 7.44 -7.06
C ALA A 247 11.62 5.98 -6.97
N GLU A 248 11.49 5.34 -5.80
CA GLU A 248 11.87 3.94 -5.59
C GLU A 248 10.64 3.05 -5.39
N ALA A 249 9.69 3.51 -4.57
CA ALA A 249 8.51 2.74 -4.20
C ALA A 249 7.40 2.80 -5.27
N HIS A 250 7.30 3.91 -6.01
CA HIS A 250 6.24 4.19 -6.99
C HIS A 250 6.79 4.88 -8.24
N PRO A 251 7.83 4.37 -8.93
CA PRO A 251 8.61 5.19 -9.86
C PRO A 251 7.79 5.81 -11.00
N VAL A 252 6.76 5.10 -11.47
CA VAL A 252 5.87 5.59 -12.54
C VAL A 252 4.97 6.74 -12.06
N SER A 253 4.64 6.83 -10.77
CA SER A 253 3.88 8.00 -10.27
C SER A 253 4.67 9.30 -10.35
N MET A 254 6.01 9.22 -10.31
CA MET A 254 6.87 10.38 -10.49
C MET A 254 6.70 11.02 -11.86
N LEU A 255 6.24 10.30 -12.89
CA LEU A 255 5.93 10.87 -14.20
C LEU A 255 4.95 12.05 -14.08
N HIS A 256 3.85 11.85 -13.35
CA HIS A 256 2.85 12.90 -13.15
C HIS A 256 3.38 14.04 -12.30
N MET A 257 4.20 13.74 -11.29
CA MET A 257 4.77 14.78 -10.44
C MET A 257 5.78 15.63 -11.19
N LEU A 258 6.63 15.02 -12.00
CA LEU A 258 7.63 15.71 -12.81
C LEU A 258 6.97 16.60 -13.87
N HIS A 259 5.87 16.18 -14.49
CA HIS A 259 5.07 17.07 -15.33
C HIS A 259 4.54 18.29 -14.57
N ALA A 260 4.06 18.10 -13.32
CA ALA A 260 3.63 19.26 -12.52
C ALA A 260 4.82 20.21 -12.25
N LYS A 261 6.02 19.67 -11.97
CA LYS A 261 7.24 20.48 -11.77
C LYS A 261 7.61 21.28 -13.01
N GLU A 262 7.51 20.69 -14.20
CA GLU A 262 7.74 21.39 -15.47
C GLU A 262 6.79 22.59 -15.66
N THR A 263 5.59 22.53 -15.05
CA THR A 263 4.62 23.64 -15.03
C THR A 263 4.72 24.57 -13.82
N GLY A 264 5.79 24.46 -13.01
CA GLY A 264 6.09 25.37 -11.91
C GLY A 264 5.75 24.85 -10.50
N CYS A 265 5.31 23.60 -10.34
CA CYS A 265 5.05 23.02 -9.03
C CYS A 265 6.33 22.95 -8.18
N LYS A 266 6.26 23.44 -6.93
CA LYS A 266 7.33 23.30 -5.94
C LYS A 266 7.26 21.94 -5.25
N MET A 267 8.37 21.22 -5.19
CA MET A 267 8.45 19.90 -4.56
C MET A 267 9.42 19.93 -3.39
N ILE A 268 8.94 19.61 -2.20
CA ILE A 268 9.73 19.49 -0.97
C ILE A 268 9.73 18.02 -0.55
N VAL A 269 10.90 17.48 -0.19
CA VAL A 269 11.04 16.12 0.35
C VAL A 269 11.55 16.20 1.78
N VAL A 270 10.80 15.63 2.71
CA VAL A 270 11.13 15.51 4.13
C VAL A 270 11.39 14.04 4.43
N ASP A 271 12.66 13.70 4.60
CA ASP A 271 13.11 12.31 4.78
C ASP A 271 14.41 12.30 5.59
N PRO A 272 14.59 11.37 6.54
CA PRO A 272 15.85 11.21 7.27
C PRO A 272 17.04 10.94 6.35
N ARG A 273 16.81 10.54 5.10
CA ARG A 273 17.82 10.32 4.07
C ARG A 273 17.70 11.27 2.90
N PHE A 274 18.82 11.56 2.25
CA PHE A 274 18.81 12.12 0.90
C PHE A 274 18.51 10.98 -0.11
N THR A 275 17.23 10.83 -0.46
CA THR A 275 16.73 9.73 -1.32
C THR A 275 16.78 10.06 -2.82
N ARG A 276 16.50 9.07 -3.69
CA ARG A 276 16.28 9.31 -5.13
C ARG A 276 15.11 10.25 -5.41
N THR A 277 14.13 10.33 -4.50
CA THR A 277 13.04 11.32 -4.56
C THR A 277 13.53 12.70 -4.17
N ALA A 278 14.34 12.82 -3.10
CA ALA A 278 14.96 14.08 -2.67
C ALA A 278 15.84 14.69 -3.77
N ALA A 279 16.53 13.86 -4.56
CA ALA A 279 17.31 14.32 -5.72
C ALA A 279 16.47 15.00 -6.83
N ARG A 280 15.14 14.89 -6.78
CA ARG A 280 14.21 15.57 -7.69
C ARG A 280 13.47 16.74 -7.04
N ALA A 281 13.66 16.97 -5.74
CA ALA A 281 13.02 18.03 -4.99
C ALA A 281 13.70 19.39 -5.26
N ASP A 282 12.96 20.46 -4.99
CA ASP A 282 13.52 21.82 -4.90
C ASP A 282 14.17 22.07 -3.52
N GLU A 283 13.68 21.40 -2.48
CA GLU A 283 14.26 21.42 -1.13
C GLU A 283 14.17 20.02 -0.49
N HIS A 284 15.27 19.58 0.13
CA HIS A 284 15.30 18.41 1.01
C HIS A 284 15.43 18.89 2.45
N VAL A 285 14.55 18.40 3.32
CA VAL A 285 14.60 18.63 4.77
C VAL A 285 14.87 17.30 5.45
N ARG A 286 15.96 17.22 6.19
CA ARG A 286 16.27 16.06 7.01
C ARG A 286 15.57 16.19 8.36
N ILE A 287 14.85 15.15 8.77
CA ILE A 287 14.28 15.02 10.12
C ILE A 287 14.84 13.78 10.81
N ARG A 288 14.87 13.79 12.14
CA ARG A 288 15.09 12.57 12.92
C ARG A 288 13.91 11.61 12.73
N SER A 289 14.17 10.32 12.50
CA SER A 289 13.08 9.34 12.33
C SER A 289 12.20 9.27 13.59
N GLY A 290 10.87 9.20 13.39
CA GLY A 290 9.90 9.20 14.48
C GLY A 290 9.43 10.60 14.95
N SER A 291 9.93 11.70 14.35
CA SER A 291 9.63 13.07 14.78
C SER A 291 8.74 13.88 13.81
N ASP A 292 8.03 13.21 12.91
CA ASP A 292 7.18 13.82 11.88
C ASP A 292 6.16 14.83 12.44
N ILE A 293 5.53 14.53 13.59
CA ILE A 293 4.53 15.43 14.22
C ILE A 293 5.18 16.75 14.60
N ALA A 294 6.37 16.74 15.21
CA ALA A 294 7.07 17.96 15.58
C ALA A 294 7.35 18.85 14.37
N PHE A 295 7.80 18.27 13.25
CA PHE A 295 8.00 19.01 12.01
C PHE A 295 6.69 19.56 11.43
N LEU A 296 5.66 18.72 11.28
CA LEU A 296 4.36 19.12 10.71
C LEU A 296 3.66 20.18 11.56
N PHE A 297 3.75 20.08 12.89
CA PHE A 297 3.18 21.06 13.80
C PHE A 297 4.02 22.33 13.88
N GLY A 298 5.33 22.25 13.68
CA GLY A 298 6.17 23.43 13.43
C GLY A 298 5.78 24.19 12.16
N VAL A 299 5.45 23.48 11.09
CA VAL A 299 4.90 24.09 9.87
C VAL A 299 3.57 24.77 10.18
N LEU A 300 2.65 24.10 10.89
CA LEU A 300 1.38 24.68 11.33
C LEU A 300 1.56 25.89 12.26
N HIS A 301 2.55 25.88 13.14
CA HIS A 301 2.87 27.01 14.01
C HIS A 301 3.09 28.27 13.18
N HIS A 302 3.90 28.20 12.13
CA HIS A 302 4.11 29.34 11.23
C HIS A 302 2.88 29.67 10.38
N VAL A 303 2.11 28.68 9.92
CA VAL A 303 0.84 28.94 9.22
C VAL A 303 -0.09 29.78 10.09
N PHE A 304 -0.34 29.38 11.33
CA PHE A 304 -1.24 30.10 12.24
C PHE A 304 -0.68 31.45 12.71
N LYS A 305 0.61 31.51 13.06
CA LYS A 305 1.24 32.74 13.54
C LYS A 305 1.22 33.86 12.48
N ASN A 306 1.22 33.50 11.20
CA ASN A 306 1.17 34.46 10.09
C ASN A 306 -0.23 34.61 9.47
N GLY A 307 -1.24 33.91 9.96
CA GLY A 307 -2.60 33.97 9.42
C GLY A 307 -2.74 33.41 8.00
N TRP A 308 -1.92 32.42 7.64
CA TRP A 308 -1.89 31.80 6.30
C TRP A 308 -2.91 30.67 6.13
N GLU A 309 -3.59 30.28 7.19
CA GLU A 309 -4.66 29.28 7.13
C GLU A 309 -5.86 29.75 6.29
N ASP A 310 -6.58 28.80 5.71
CA ASP A 310 -7.83 29.06 4.99
C ASP A 310 -9.00 29.17 5.99
N LYS A 311 -9.22 30.38 6.49
CA LYS A 311 -10.24 30.66 7.51
C LYS A 311 -11.65 30.28 7.06
N GLN A 312 -12.00 30.56 5.80
CA GLN A 312 -13.32 30.21 5.27
C GLN A 312 -13.47 28.69 5.18
N TYR A 313 -12.49 27.98 4.63
CA TYR A 313 -12.53 26.52 4.55
C TYR A 313 -12.63 25.88 5.94
N ILE A 314 -11.87 26.37 6.90
CA ILE A 314 -11.89 25.88 8.28
C ILE A 314 -13.29 26.07 8.89
N ASN A 315 -13.86 27.27 8.79
CA ASN A 315 -15.21 27.57 9.27
C ASN A 315 -16.22 26.59 8.68
N ASP A 316 -16.21 26.46 7.36
CA ASP A 316 -17.26 25.76 6.63
C ASP A 316 -17.19 24.24 6.80
N ARG A 317 -15.96 23.70 6.91
CA ARG A 317 -15.70 22.27 6.68
C ARG A 317 -14.89 21.59 7.76
N VAL A 318 -14.45 22.27 8.82
CA VAL A 318 -13.54 21.69 9.82
C VAL A 318 -14.01 21.92 11.25
N TYR A 319 -14.14 20.83 12.00
CA TYR A 319 -14.45 20.84 13.42
C TYR A 319 -13.17 20.79 14.27
N GLY A 320 -13.08 21.69 15.25
CA GLY A 320 -12.06 21.64 16.31
C GLY A 320 -10.69 22.19 15.95
N MET A 321 -10.54 22.93 14.84
CA MET A 321 -9.25 23.51 14.44
C MET A 321 -8.74 24.55 15.44
N ASP A 322 -9.62 25.27 16.16
CA ASP A 322 -9.20 26.24 17.17
C ASP A 322 -8.44 25.59 18.33
N LYS A 323 -8.90 24.43 18.80
CA LYS A 323 -8.20 23.64 19.83
C LYS A 323 -6.83 23.18 19.34
N VAL A 324 -6.72 22.82 18.06
CA VAL A 324 -5.43 22.46 17.44
C VAL A 324 -4.52 23.68 17.35
N ARG A 325 -5.05 24.84 16.96
CA ARG A 325 -4.27 26.09 16.91
C ARG A 325 -3.69 26.45 18.27
N GLU A 326 -4.51 26.39 19.32
CA GLU A 326 -4.08 26.63 20.71
C GLU A 326 -2.96 25.67 21.13
N ASP A 327 -3.15 24.36 20.91
CA ASP A 327 -2.15 23.33 21.24
C ASP A 327 -0.83 23.53 20.47
N VAL A 328 -0.91 23.80 19.16
CA VAL A 328 0.26 23.99 18.30
C VAL A 328 1.05 25.23 18.69
N LEU A 329 0.39 26.36 18.93
CA LEU A 329 1.06 27.61 19.30
C LEU A 329 1.69 27.52 20.70
N ALA A 330 1.09 26.77 21.62
CA ALA A 330 1.61 26.58 22.97
C ALA A 330 2.79 25.60 23.04
N ASN A 331 2.73 24.48 22.29
CA ASN A 331 3.63 23.34 22.50
C ASN A 331 4.70 23.16 21.41
N TRP A 332 4.52 23.76 20.22
CA TRP A 332 5.40 23.55 19.07
C TRP A 332 6.05 24.85 18.60
N THR A 333 6.65 25.58 19.54
CA THR A 333 7.52 26.72 19.24
C THR A 333 8.79 26.27 18.50
N PRO A 334 9.48 27.16 17.78
CA PRO A 334 10.65 26.78 16.98
C PRO A 334 11.76 26.05 17.74
N ASP A 335 11.99 26.40 19.02
CA ASP A 335 12.96 25.71 19.88
C ASP A 335 12.54 24.26 20.18
N LYS A 336 11.24 23.99 20.37
CA LYS A 336 10.70 22.63 20.60
C LYS A 336 10.72 21.79 19.34
N VAL A 337 10.45 22.39 18.19
CA VAL A 337 10.59 21.73 16.89
C VAL A 337 12.04 21.32 16.66
N HIS A 338 12.98 22.25 16.83
CA HIS A 338 14.42 21.97 16.70
C HIS A 338 14.88 20.89 17.70
N GLU A 339 14.44 20.96 18.97
CA GLU A 339 14.75 19.97 20.00
C GLU A 339 14.30 18.55 19.61
N ALA A 340 13.08 18.42 19.08
CA ALA A 340 12.46 17.13 18.80
C ALA A 340 12.92 16.51 17.47
N CYS A 341 12.96 17.30 16.38
CA CYS A 341 13.21 16.79 15.03
C CYS A 341 14.54 17.24 14.39
N GLY A 342 15.23 18.21 14.99
CA GLY A 342 16.53 18.71 14.52
C GLY A 342 16.45 19.76 13.39
N VAL A 343 15.27 20.26 13.03
CA VAL A 343 15.10 21.25 11.94
C VAL A 343 15.07 22.66 12.52
N ASP A 344 15.86 23.57 11.95
CA ASP A 344 15.92 24.97 12.37
C ASP A 344 14.68 25.79 11.96
N GLU A 345 14.40 26.87 12.68
CA GLU A 345 13.25 27.74 12.44
C GLU A 345 13.19 28.28 11.01
N ALA A 346 14.34 28.71 10.46
CA ALA A 346 14.37 29.36 9.15
C ALA A 346 13.96 28.37 8.05
N THR A 347 14.33 27.10 8.18
CA THR A 347 13.90 26.02 7.30
C THR A 347 12.41 25.72 7.47
N VAL A 348 11.91 25.54 8.69
CA VAL A 348 10.47 25.27 8.92
C VAL A 348 9.60 26.43 8.41
N PHE A 349 9.99 27.67 8.68
CA PHE A 349 9.32 28.88 8.18
C PHE A 349 9.30 28.91 6.66
N ARG A 350 10.43 28.62 5.99
CA ARG A 350 10.51 28.62 4.52
C ARG A 350 9.62 27.54 3.90
N VAL A 351 9.57 26.35 4.50
CA VAL A 351 8.64 25.30 4.10
C VAL A 351 7.21 25.80 4.22
N ALA A 352 6.81 26.27 5.41
CA ALA A 352 5.46 26.76 5.69
C ALA A 352 5.02 27.85 4.72
N LYS A 353 5.89 28.84 4.50
CA LYS A 353 5.66 29.93 3.53
C LYS A 353 5.47 29.39 2.12
N THR A 354 6.34 28.48 1.69
CA THR A 354 6.24 27.86 0.37
C THR A 354 4.92 27.12 0.20
N MET A 355 4.45 26.38 1.21
CA MET A 355 3.14 25.70 1.15
C MET A 355 1.98 26.71 1.06
N ALA A 356 2.04 27.78 1.85
CA ALA A 356 0.99 28.80 1.90
C ALA A 356 0.87 29.60 0.59
N GLU A 357 2.00 29.97 -0.01
CA GLU A 357 2.04 30.79 -1.23
C GLU A 357 1.75 29.99 -2.52
N ASN A 358 1.83 28.66 -2.48
CA ASN A 358 1.69 27.80 -3.67
C ASN A 358 0.52 26.81 -3.54
N ARG A 359 -0.69 27.34 -3.38
CA ARG A 359 -1.94 26.55 -3.27
C ARG A 359 -2.62 26.36 -4.64
N PRO A 360 -3.29 25.23 -4.90
CA PRO A 360 -3.45 24.08 -4.03
C PRO A 360 -2.16 23.25 -3.89
N GLY A 361 -1.89 22.82 -2.65
CA GLY A 361 -0.76 21.97 -2.31
C GLY A 361 -1.20 20.53 -2.03
N THR A 362 -0.36 19.56 -2.39
CA THR A 362 -0.59 18.15 -2.10
C THR A 362 0.45 17.60 -1.12
N ILE A 363 0.04 16.69 -0.24
CA ILE A 363 0.94 15.94 0.62
C ILE A 363 0.95 14.47 0.21
N VAL A 364 2.14 13.88 0.12
CA VAL A 364 2.36 12.49 -0.28
C VAL A 364 3.06 11.75 0.83
N TRP A 365 2.47 10.64 1.28
CA TRP A 365 3.08 9.75 2.27
C TRP A 365 2.86 8.27 1.93
N CYS A 366 3.70 7.44 2.53
CA CYS A 366 3.60 5.98 2.52
C CYS A 366 4.06 5.44 3.88
N MET A 367 4.97 4.46 3.89
CA MET A 367 5.37 3.75 5.09
C MET A 367 6.27 4.53 6.03
N GLY A 368 6.89 5.61 5.56
CA GLY A 368 7.72 6.45 6.41
C GLY A 368 6.94 7.14 7.53
N GLN A 369 5.62 7.35 7.35
CA GLN A 369 4.76 7.84 8.44
C GLN A 369 4.00 6.71 9.14
N THR A 370 3.58 5.67 8.40
CA THR A 370 2.64 4.69 8.96
C THR A 370 3.26 3.73 9.96
N GLN A 371 4.54 3.34 9.79
CA GLN A 371 5.19 2.26 10.54
C GLN A 371 5.91 2.75 11.81
N HIS A 372 5.14 3.34 12.71
CA HIS A 372 5.54 3.86 14.02
C HIS A 372 4.49 3.51 15.09
N THR A 373 4.90 3.49 16.35
CA THR A 373 4.00 3.35 17.52
C THR A 373 2.94 4.46 17.64
N ILE A 374 3.17 5.58 16.93
CA ILE A 374 2.24 6.70 16.79
C ILE A 374 1.88 7.01 15.33
N GLY A 375 1.96 6.01 14.44
CA GLY A 375 1.72 6.20 13.00
C GLY A 375 0.35 6.77 12.68
N ASN A 376 -0.69 6.41 13.45
CA ASN A 376 -2.04 6.97 13.29
C ASN A 376 -2.08 8.49 13.58
N ALA A 377 -1.27 8.96 14.53
CA ALA A 377 -1.19 10.38 14.90
C ALA A 377 -0.38 11.16 13.86
N MET A 378 0.71 10.58 13.32
CA MET A 378 1.51 11.20 12.26
C MET A 378 0.70 11.47 11.00
N VAL A 379 -0.06 10.47 10.50
CA VAL A 379 -0.89 10.67 9.31
C VAL A 379 -2.01 11.69 9.57
N ARG A 380 -2.53 11.77 10.80
CA ARG A 380 -3.49 12.80 11.20
C ARG A 380 -2.87 14.20 11.22
N ALA A 381 -1.62 14.35 11.64
CA ALA A 381 -0.92 15.64 11.56
C ALA A 381 -0.82 16.12 10.09
N SER A 382 -0.52 15.21 9.16
CA SER A 382 -0.54 15.49 7.71
C SER A 382 -1.94 15.91 7.23
N CYS A 383 -3.00 15.25 7.70
CA CYS A 383 -4.38 15.62 7.39
C CYS A 383 -4.75 17.01 7.92
N ILE A 384 -4.40 17.32 9.17
CA ILE A 384 -4.69 18.60 9.82
C ILE A 384 -4.00 19.74 9.08
N LEU A 385 -2.74 19.57 8.66
CA LEU A 385 -2.04 20.56 7.84
C LEU A 385 -2.79 20.85 6.53
N GLN A 386 -3.24 19.80 5.83
CA GLN A 386 -4.01 19.98 4.60
C GLN A 386 -5.39 20.61 4.82
N LEU A 387 -6.04 20.37 5.97
CA LEU A 387 -7.28 21.03 6.34
C LEU A 387 -7.06 22.52 6.68
N ALA A 388 -5.98 22.84 7.41
CA ALA A 388 -5.63 24.22 7.73
C ALA A 388 -5.34 25.04 6.46
N LEU A 389 -4.73 24.41 5.45
CA LEU A 389 -4.46 25.03 4.14
C LEU A 389 -5.60 24.80 3.11
N GLY A 390 -6.78 24.32 3.50
CA GLY A 390 -7.94 24.18 2.61
C GLY A 390 -7.70 23.36 1.33
N ASN A 391 -6.81 22.37 1.38
CA ASN A 391 -6.33 21.64 0.20
C ASN A 391 -7.13 20.35 -0.10
N ILE A 392 -7.92 19.84 0.85
CA ILE A 392 -8.71 18.61 0.66
C ILE A 392 -9.99 18.92 -0.15
N GLY A 393 -10.30 18.08 -1.13
CA GLY A 393 -11.42 18.30 -2.06
C GLY A 393 -11.11 19.29 -3.19
N LYS A 394 -9.83 19.52 -3.49
CA LYS A 394 -9.35 20.40 -4.57
C LYS A 394 -8.52 19.62 -5.59
N SER A 395 -8.67 19.92 -6.87
CA SER A 395 -7.78 19.41 -7.92
C SER A 395 -6.36 19.96 -7.74
N GLY A 396 -5.35 19.11 -7.85
CA GLY A 396 -3.95 19.43 -7.54
C GLY A 396 -3.63 19.48 -6.03
N GLY A 397 -4.63 19.32 -5.17
CA GLY A 397 -4.48 19.33 -3.72
C GLY A 397 -4.43 17.92 -3.11
N GLY A 398 -5.13 17.75 -1.99
CA GLY A 398 -5.43 16.44 -1.43
C GLY A 398 -4.33 15.81 -0.58
N ALA A 399 -4.69 14.65 -0.04
CA ALA A 399 -3.82 13.70 0.62
C ALA A 399 -3.56 12.52 -0.33
N ASN A 400 -2.39 12.52 -0.96
CA ASN A 400 -2.01 11.54 -1.97
C ASN A 400 -1.24 10.38 -1.34
N ILE A 401 -2.00 9.39 -0.89
CA ILE A 401 -1.51 8.31 -0.05
C ILE A 401 -1.11 7.12 -0.90
N PHE A 402 0.19 7.00 -1.19
CA PHE A 402 0.69 5.97 -2.08
C PHE A 402 0.75 4.63 -1.35
N ARG A 403 -0.13 3.72 -1.76
CA ARG A 403 -0.30 2.37 -1.19
C ARG A 403 0.89 1.45 -1.49
N GLY A 404 0.91 0.27 -0.89
CA GLY A 404 2.00 -0.70 -1.08
C GLY A 404 1.83 -1.57 -2.34
N HIS A 405 1.29 -2.77 -2.13
CA HIS A 405 1.08 -3.77 -3.18
C HIS A 405 0.05 -3.30 -4.21
N ASP A 406 0.14 -3.82 -5.42
CA ASP A 406 -0.78 -3.62 -6.54
C ASP A 406 -2.28 -3.62 -6.17
N ASN A 407 -2.72 -4.51 -5.28
CA ASN A 407 -4.11 -4.59 -4.84
C ASN A 407 -4.32 -4.38 -3.33
N VAL A 408 -3.38 -3.77 -2.60
CA VAL A 408 -3.59 -3.56 -1.15
C VAL A 408 -4.79 -2.66 -0.86
N GLN A 409 -5.12 -1.72 -1.75
CA GLN A 409 -6.34 -0.91 -1.61
C GLN A 409 -7.58 -1.81 -1.70
N GLY A 410 -7.65 -2.66 -2.73
CA GLY A 410 -8.77 -3.56 -2.96
C GLY A 410 -8.92 -4.61 -1.86
N ALA A 411 -7.84 -5.28 -1.47
CA ALA A 411 -7.84 -6.21 -0.34
C ALA A 411 -8.28 -5.53 0.97
N THR A 412 -7.94 -4.24 1.18
CA THR A 412 -8.48 -3.50 2.34
C THR A 412 -9.97 -3.21 2.17
N ASP A 413 -10.41 -2.87 0.97
CA ASP A 413 -11.79 -2.52 0.66
C ASP A 413 -12.74 -3.69 0.83
N VAL A 414 -12.33 -4.91 0.48
CA VAL A 414 -13.20 -6.11 0.51
C VAL A 414 -12.74 -7.20 1.49
N GLY A 415 -11.61 -7.03 2.18
CA GLY A 415 -11.05 -7.96 3.15
C GLY A 415 -10.10 -9.01 2.53
N PRO A 416 -9.52 -9.91 3.34
CA PRO A 416 -9.89 -10.18 4.74
C PRO A 416 -9.31 -9.17 5.75
N ASN A 417 -10.20 -8.46 6.45
CA ASN A 417 -9.85 -7.59 7.57
C ASN A 417 -10.26 -8.24 8.90
N PRO A 418 -9.46 -8.10 9.97
CA PRO A 418 -9.79 -8.67 11.29
C PRO A 418 -10.89 -7.91 12.03
N ASP A 419 -11.19 -6.67 11.64
CA ASP A 419 -12.10 -5.74 12.33
C ASP A 419 -13.30 -5.30 11.50
N SER A 420 -13.42 -5.79 10.26
CA SER A 420 -14.53 -5.43 9.38
C SER A 420 -14.96 -6.56 8.45
N LEU A 421 -16.20 -6.47 8.00
CA LEU A 421 -16.70 -7.12 6.79
C LEU A 421 -16.34 -6.27 5.56
N PRO A 422 -16.53 -6.80 4.33
CA PRO A 422 -16.25 -6.05 3.10
C PRO A 422 -16.94 -4.67 3.10
N GLY A 423 -16.31 -3.65 2.53
CA GLY A 423 -16.83 -2.28 2.54
C GLY A 423 -16.69 -1.56 3.87
N TYR A 424 -15.78 -1.95 4.75
CA TYR A 424 -15.64 -1.31 6.08
C TYR A 424 -16.93 -1.38 6.93
N TYR A 425 -17.79 -2.38 6.70
CA TYR A 425 -18.90 -2.66 7.61
C TYR A 425 -18.32 -3.24 8.90
N GLY A 426 -18.57 -2.59 10.04
CA GLY A 426 -18.07 -3.08 11.33
C GLY A 426 -18.60 -4.48 11.67
N LEU A 427 -17.88 -5.23 12.49
CA LEU A 427 -18.30 -6.53 13.01
C LEU A 427 -19.48 -6.39 13.98
N ALA A 428 -20.67 -6.25 13.42
CA ALA A 428 -21.92 -6.09 14.15
C ALA A 428 -22.97 -7.03 13.58
N GLU A 429 -23.91 -7.47 14.42
CA GLU A 429 -25.00 -8.36 13.99
C GLU A 429 -25.75 -7.82 12.76
N GLY A 430 -26.07 -6.52 12.73
CA GLY A 430 -26.72 -5.89 11.57
C GLY A 430 -25.90 -5.95 10.28
N SER A 431 -24.58 -5.82 10.37
CA SER A 431 -23.67 -5.98 9.23
C SER A 431 -23.68 -7.43 8.73
N PHE A 432 -23.60 -8.40 9.65
CA PHE A 432 -23.66 -9.80 9.26
C PHE A 432 -25.02 -10.19 8.67
N LYS A 433 -26.13 -9.65 9.18
CA LYS A 433 -27.47 -9.84 8.58
C LYS A 433 -27.55 -9.27 7.16
N HIS A 434 -26.93 -8.12 6.91
CA HIS A 434 -26.79 -7.55 5.56
C HIS A 434 -26.04 -8.51 4.63
N PHE A 435 -24.87 -9.00 5.04
CA PHE A 435 -24.08 -9.93 4.23
C PHE A 435 -24.72 -11.31 4.09
N ALA A 436 -25.35 -11.85 5.14
CA ALA A 436 -26.10 -13.10 5.10
C ALA A 436 -27.22 -13.05 4.05
N LYS A 437 -27.96 -11.93 4.02
CA LYS A 437 -28.98 -11.69 2.99
C LYS A 437 -28.37 -11.68 1.58
N THR A 438 -27.27 -10.95 1.37
CA THR A 438 -26.63 -10.90 0.04
C THR A 438 -26.05 -12.25 -0.37
N TRP A 439 -25.40 -12.97 0.55
CA TRP A 439 -24.84 -14.30 0.31
C TRP A 439 -25.89 -15.40 0.12
N GLY A 440 -27.15 -15.13 0.51
CA GLY A 440 -28.20 -16.14 0.48
C GLY A 440 -27.96 -17.29 1.48
N VAL A 441 -27.30 -16.98 2.60
CA VAL A 441 -26.97 -17.92 3.67
C VAL A 441 -27.70 -17.49 4.94
N ASP A 442 -28.24 -18.45 5.68
CA ASP A 442 -28.95 -18.19 6.92
C ASP A 442 -28.03 -17.56 7.98
N PHE A 443 -28.48 -16.47 8.60
CA PHE A 443 -27.69 -15.75 9.59
C PHE A 443 -27.41 -16.59 10.86
N GLU A 444 -28.38 -17.37 11.32
CA GLU A 444 -28.20 -18.24 12.49
C GLU A 444 -27.24 -19.40 12.18
N TRP A 445 -27.24 -19.91 10.94
CA TRP A 445 -26.22 -20.86 10.49
C TRP A 445 -24.80 -20.25 10.56
N ILE A 446 -24.61 -19.01 10.08
CA ILE A 446 -23.32 -18.31 10.14
C ILE A 446 -22.90 -18.12 11.60
N LYS A 447 -23.82 -17.60 12.44
CA LYS A 447 -23.59 -17.33 13.85
C LYS A 447 -23.16 -18.58 14.61
N LYS A 448 -23.75 -19.75 14.32
CA LYS A 448 -23.39 -21.04 14.91
C LYS A 448 -21.94 -21.47 14.61
N GLN A 449 -21.31 -20.94 13.57
CA GLN A 449 -19.92 -21.29 13.24
C GLN A 449 -18.92 -20.70 14.23
N TYR A 450 -19.26 -19.56 14.84
CA TYR A 450 -18.41 -18.84 15.78
C TYR A 450 -18.55 -19.38 17.20
N ALA A 451 -17.46 -19.26 17.97
CA ALA A 451 -17.54 -19.41 19.42
C ALA A 451 -18.40 -18.28 20.04
N PRO A 452 -19.06 -18.53 21.19
CA PRO A 452 -19.92 -17.54 21.85
C PRO A 452 -19.21 -16.18 22.04
N GLY A 453 -19.82 -15.11 21.54
CA GLY A 453 -19.30 -13.74 21.68
C GLY A 453 -18.14 -13.37 20.73
N MET A 454 -17.64 -14.29 19.90
CA MET A 454 -16.48 -14.02 19.03
C MET A 454 -16.84 -13.37 17.69
N MET A 455 -18.07 -13.56 17.20
CA MET A 455 -18.53 -13.05 15.91
C MET A 455 -18.38 -11.53 15.73
N THR A 456 -18.63 -10.76 16.79
CA THR A 456 -18.56 -9.29 16.80
C THR A 456 -17.25 -8.74 17.36
N LYS A 457 -16.32 -9.61 17.77
CA LYS A 457 -14.99 -9.20 18.25
C LYS A 457 -13.97 -9.19 17.11
N PRO A 458 -13.10 -8.17 17.02
CA PRO A 458 -11.97 -8.18 16.11
C PRO A 458 -11.08 -9.41 16.32
N GLY A 459 -10.44 -9.89 15.25
CA GLY A 459 -9.38 -10.91 15.31
C GLY A 459 -8.07 -10.39 15.92
N MET A 460 -7.11 -11.28 16.10
CA MET A 460 -5.69 -10.90 16.22
C MET A 460 -5.21 -10.27 14.91
N THR A 461 -4.12 -9.50 14.96
CA THR A 461 -3.55 -8.88 13.75
C THR A 461 -2.37 -9.69 13.22
N VAL A 462 -2.09 -9.61 11.91
CA VAL A 462 -0.91 -10.30 11.34
C VAL A 462 0.40 -9.78 11.96
N SER A 463 0.48 -8.53 12.40
CA SER A 463 1.66 -8.03 13.12
C SER A 463 1.91 -8.69 14.49
N ARG A 464 0.94 -9.46 15.01
CA ARG A 464 0.92 -9.99 16.38
C ARG A 464 0.57 -11.49 16.46
N TRP A 465 0.40 -12.20 15.35
CA TRP A 465 0.12 -13.65 15.40
C TRP A 465 1.20 -14.43 16.16
N VAL A 466 2.46 -13.96 16.11
CA VAL A 466 3.58 -14.52 16.87
C VAL A 466 3.26 -14.56 18.36
N ASP A 467 2.69 -13.49 18.90
CA ASP A 467 2.26 -13.45 20.31
C ASP A 467 1.01 -14.30 20.53
N GLY A 468 0.11 -14.39 19.55
CA GLY A 468 -1.03 -15.32 19.60
C GLY A 468 -0.63 -16.78 19.81
N VAL A 469 0.59 -17.18 19.40
CA VAL A 469 1.18 -18.51 19.63
C VAL A 469 1.96 -18.57 20.95
N LEU A 470 2.74 -17.53 21.26
CA LEU A 470 3.74 -17.57 22.33
C LEU A 470 3.26 -17.06 23.69
N GLU A 471 2.24 -16.21 23.72
CA GLU A 471 1.71 -15.63 24.94
C GLU A 471 1.01 -16.68 25.78
N LYS A 472 0.97 -16.47 27.10
CA LYS A 472 0.22 -17.37 27.98
C LYS A 472 -1.28 -17.33 27.66
N ASN A 473 -1.90 -18.51 27.62
CA ASN A 473 -3.30 -18.65 27.21
C ASN A 473 -4.27 -17.85 28.11
N GLU A 474 -3.95 -17.65 29.39
CA GLU A 474 -4.77 -16.84 30.29
C GLU A 474 -4.72 -15.33 30.01
N LEU A 475 -3.82 -14.88 29.14
CA LEU A 475 -3.64 -13.47 28.78
C LEU A 475 -4.23 -13.09 27.42
N ILE A 476 -4.75 -14.06 26.67
CA ILE A 476 -5.37 -13.81 25.36
C ILE A 476 -6.90 -13.76 25.49
N ASP A 477 -7.57 -12.89 24.71
CA ASP A 477 -9.04 -12.78 24.70
C ASP A 477 -9.66 -13.75 23.67
N GLN A 478 -9.32 -15.03 23.78
CA GLN A 478 -9.94 -16.18 23.11
C GLN A 478 -9.58 -17.47 23.86
N ASP A 479 -10.36 -18.54 23.67
CA ASP A 479 -10.23 -19.76 24.48
C ASP A 479 -8.86 -20.45 24.39
N SER A 480 -8.23 -20.40 23.22
CA SER A 480 -6.96 -21.09 22.93
C SER A 480 -6.00 -20.18 22.18
N ASN A 481 -4.69 -20.36 22.44
CA ASN A 481 -3.63 -19.84 21.58
C ASN A 481 -3.83 -20.26 20.11
N LEU A 482 -3.18 -19.52 19.21
CA LEU A 482 -3.10 -19.89 17.81
C LEU A 482 -2.29 -21.19 17.67
N ARG A 483 -2.86 -22.17 16.97
CA ARG A 483 -2.27 -23.50 16.74
C ARG A 483 -2.08 -23.79 15.24
N GLY A 484 -2.93 -23.22 14.39
CA GLY A 484 -2.83 -23.30 12.94
C GLY A 484 -2.59 -21.94 12.30
N LEU A 485 -1.72 -21.86 11.30
CA LEU A 485 -1.41 -20.66 10.55
C LEU A 485 -1.39 -20.92 9.05
N PHE A 486 -2.13 -20.12 8.30
CA PHE A 486 -2.00 -20.03 6.85
C PHE A 486 -1.24 -18.76 6.50
N PHE A 487 -0.13 -18.90 5.79
CA PHE A 487 0.57 -17.82 5.09
C PHE A 487 0.19 -17.88 3.62
N TRP A 488 -0.83 -17.12 3.22
CA TRP A 488 -1.35 -17.13 1.85
C TRP A 488 -0.92 -15.87 1.11
N GLY A 489 0.08 -15.99 0.23
CA GLY A 489 0.60 -14.86 -0.56
C GLY A 489 1.17 -13.73 0.30
N HIS A 490 1.92 -14.07 1.35
CA HIS A 490 2.49 -13.11 2.30
C HIS A 490 3.87 -13.54 2.79
N ALA A 491 4.80 -12.59 2.85
CA ALA A 491 6.19 -12.84 3.24
C ALA A 491 6.42 -12.63 4.76
N PRO A 492 7.17 -13.52 5.44
CA PRO A 492 7.41 -13.41 6.88
C PRO A 492 8.50 -12.38 7.21
N ASN A 493 9.48 -12.18 6.33
CA ASN A 493 10.54 -11.18 6.48
C ASN A 493 10.03 -9.72 6.37
N SER A 494 8.75 -9.52 6.03
CA SER A 494 8.08 -8.21 6.13
C SER A 494 7.53 -7.91 7.52
N GLN A 495 7.56 -8.86 8.46
CA GLN A 495 7.08 -8.71 9.83
C GLN A 495 8.24 -8.66 10.83
N THR A 496 8.13 -7.81 11.85
CA THR A 496 9.14 -7.63 12.91
C THR A 496 9.39 -8.89 13.75
N ARG A 497 10.45 -8.89 14.56
CA ARG A 497 10.72 -9.90 15.60
C ARG A 497 10.97 -11.31 15.03
N GLY A 498 11.78 -11.43 13.99
CA GLY A 498 12.02 -12.70 13.31
C GLY A 498 12.47 -13.86 14.23
N LEU A 499 13.29 -13.60 15.26
CA LEU A 499 13.72 -14.65 16.19
C LEU A 499 12.52 -15.29 16.93
N GLU A 500 11.60 -14.46 17.43
CA GLU A 500 10.38 -14.93 18.10
C GLU A 500 9.40 -15.54 17.09
N MET A 501 9.37 -15.02 15.86
CA MET A 501 8.58 -15.60 14.78
C MET A 501 9.00 -17.03 14.45
N LYS A 502 10.31 -17.31 14.37
CA LYS A 502 10.82 -18.67 14.18
C LYS A 502 10.39 -19.58 15.33
N LYS A 503 10.51 -19.10 16.58
CA LYS A 503 10.04 -19.81 17.76
C LYS A 503 8.55 -20.14 17.68
N ALA A 504 7.72 -19.19 17.25
CA ALA A 504 6.29 -19.40 17.06
C ALA A 504 6.00 -20.42 15.96
N MET A 505 6.69 -20.34 14.81
CA MET A 505 6.58 -21.33 13.73
C MET A 505 6.92 -22.75 14.18
N ASP A 506 7.86 -22.91 15.12
CA ASP A 506 8.25 -24.21 15.66
C ASP A 506 7.21 -24.83 16.61
N LYS A 507 6.40 -23.99 17.26
CA LYS A 507 5.33 -24.45 18.19
C LYS A 507 3.99 -24.75 17.52
N LEU A 508 3.75 -24.24 16.32
CA LEU A 508 2.49 -24.49 15.59
C LEU A 508 2.22 -25.98 15.39
N ASP A 509 0.95 -26.34 15.37
CA ASP A 509 0.48 -27.67 14.97
C ASP A 509 0.34 -27.79 13.45
N LEU A 510 -0.03 -26.70 12.80
CA LEU A 510 -0.27 -26.63 11.36
C LEU A 510 0.28 -25.32 10.81
N LEU A 511 1.15 -25.42 9.80
CA LEU A 511 1.60 -24.29 9.00
C LEU A 511 1.37 -24.60 7.52
N VAL A 512 0.53 -23.81 6.86
CA VAL A 512 0.26 -23.94 5.42
C VAL A 512 0.74 -22.68 4.71
N VAL A 513 1.63 -22.83 3.75
CA VAL A 513 2.10 -21.74 2.89
C VAL A 513 1.49 -21.90 1.52
N VAL A 514 0.75 -20.91 1.06
CA VAL A 514 0.09 -20.92 -0.26
C VAL A 514 0.65 -19.76 -1.06
N ASP A 515 1.53 -20.05 -2.02
CA ASP A 515 2.29 -19.02 -2.73
C ASP A 515 2.82 -19.53 -4.08
N PRO A 516 2.88 -18.70 -5.14
CA PRO A 516 3.66 -19.01 -6.34
C PRO A 516 5.17 -19.12 -6.07
N PHE A 517 5.69 -18.42 -5.07
CA PHE A 517 7.09 -18.47 -4.62
C PHE A 517 7.09 -18.84 -3.14
N PRO A 518 7.52 -20.06 -2.73
CA PRO A 518 7.23 -20.66 -1.42
C PRO A 518 7.84 -19.90 -0.21
N SER A 519 8.52 -18.79 -0.50
CA SER A 519 8.89 -17.70 0.39
C SER A 519 10.03 -18.00 1.36
N ALA A 520 10.47 -16.97 2.08
CA ALA A 520 11.31 -17.13 3.27
C ALA A 520 10.67 -18.06 4.31
N THR A 521 9.33 -18.19 4.32
CA THR A 521 8.60 -19.05 5.27
C THR A 521 9.00 -20.50 5.11
N ALA A 522 9.14 -21.00 3.88
CA ALA A 522 9.53 -22.39 3.65
C ALA A 522 10.90 -22.69 4.27
N ALA A 523 11.89 -21.84 3.98
CA ALA A 523 13.23 -22.00 4.55
C ALA A 523 13.25 -21.83 6.07
N MET A 524 12.50 -20.85 6.61
CA MET A 524 12.39 -20.64 8.06
C MET A 524 11.67 -21.80 8.77
N ALA A 525 10.67 -22.43 8.15
CA ALA A 525 9.99 -23.58 8.74
C ALA A 525 10.87 -24.83 8.73
N ALA A 526 11.66 -25.03 7.67
CA ALA A 526 12.54 -26.19 7.52
C ALA A 526 13.86 -26.08 8.30
N MET A 527 14.39 -24.87 8.54
CA MET A 527 15.65 -24.72 9.28
C MET A 527 15.52 -25.19 10.74
N PRO A 528 16.57 -25.81 11.31
CA PRO A 528 16.57 -26.26 12.70
C PRO A 528 16.22 -25.13 13.67
N GLY A 529 15.28 -25.41 14.57
CA GLY A 529 14.95 -24.59 15.72
C GLY A 529 15.69 -25.02 16.97
N LYS A 530 15.30 -24.45 18.10
CA LYS A 530 15.72 -24.97 19.41
C LYS A 530 14.87 -26.21 19.75
N PRO A 531 15.46 -27.32 20.25
CA PRO A 531 14.70 -28.53 20.55
C PRO A 531 13.50 -28.31 21.48
N GLU A 532 13.62 -27.43 22.46
CA GLU A 532 12.56 -27.09 23.42
C GLU A 532 11.37 -26.32 22.82
N ASP A 533 11.56 -25.73 21.63
CA ASP A 533 10.52 -24.99 20.93
C ASP A 533 9.82 -25.82 19.86
N GLN A 534 10.42 -26.92 19.44
CA GLN A 534 9.92 -27.76 18.36
C GLN A 534 8.71 -28.60 18.82
N ASN A 535 7.55 -28.34 18.23
CA ASN A 535 6.42 -29.25 18.30
C ASN A 535 6.73 -30.49 17.44
N PRO A 536 6.80 -31.70 18.02
CA PRO A 536 7.11 -32.92 17.27
C PRO A 536 5.98 -33.34 16.33
N ASN A 537 4.75 -32.86 16.55
CA ASN A 537 3.58 -33.16 15.74
C ASN A 537 3.26 -32.04 14.73
N ARG A 538 4.17 -31.08 14.54
CA ARG A 538 3.98 -29.98 13.60
C ARG A 538 3.87 -30.50 12.17
N ALA A 539 2.80 -30.12 11.48
CA ALA A 539 2.62 -30.38 10.05
C ALA A 539 2.85 -29.09 9.24
N VAL A 540 3.74 -29.15 8.24
CA VAL A 540 4.05 -28.01 7.36
C VAL A 540 3.83 -28.38 5.90
N TYR A 541 3.05 -27.56 5.19
CA TYR A 541 2.70 -27.76 3.79
C TYR A 541 3.00 -26.53 2.95
N LEU A 542 3.42 -26.76 1.69
CA LEU A 542 3.56 -25.74 0.66
C LEU A 542 2.59 -26.08 -0.48
N LEU A 543 1.71 -25.14 -0.85
CA LEU A 543 0.73 -25.29 -1.92
C LEU A 543 1.01 -24.28 -3.05
N PRO A 544 1.18 -24.74 -4.31
CA PRO A 544 1.47 -23.85 -5.42
C PRO A 544 0.23 -23.08 -5.85
N ALA A 545 0.21 -21.78 -5.57
CA ALA A 545 -0.79 -20.86 -6.12
C ALA A 545 -0.36 -20.28 -7.46
N THR A 546 -1.33 -19.79 -8.22
CA THR A 546 -1.07 -19.02 -9.43
C THR A 546 -0.57 -17.60 -9.10
N THR A 547 0.18 -17.04 -10.04
CA THR A 547 0.37 -15.59 -10.14
C THR A 547 -0.91 -14.95 -10.70
N GLN A 548 -1.03 -13.64 -10.54
CA GLN A 548 -2.18 -12.90 -11.07
C GLN A 548 -2.20 -12.81 -12.62
N PHE A 549 -1.19 -13.36 -13.31
CA PHE A 549 -1.14 -13.46 -14.77
C PHE A 549 -1.70 -14.79 -15.29
N GLU A 550 -1.94 -15.74 -14.39
CA GLU A 550 -2.51 -17.06 -14.70
C GLU A 550 -4.01 -17.14 -14.37
N THR A 551 -4.61 -16.02 -13.99
CA THR A 551 -6.03 -15.88 -13.64
C THR A 551 -6.59 -14.54 -14.12
N SER A 552 -7.89 -14.36 -14.04
CA SER A 552 -8.58 -13.09 -14.32
C SER A 552 -9.21 -12.52 -13.04
N GLY A 553 -9.55 -11.23 -13.08
CA GLY A 553 -10.22 -10.55 -11.97
C GLY A 553 -9.86 -9.08 -11.90
N SER A 554 -10.35 -8.37 -10.90
CA SER A 554 -10.14 -6.94 -10.74
C SER A 554 -9.12 -6.60 -9.66
N CYS A 555 -8.42 -5.48 -9.81
CA CYS A 555 -7.53 -4.91 -8.80
C CYS A 555 -7.78 -3.41 -8.65
N THR A 556 -7.52 -2.87 -7.47
CA THR A 556 -7.77 -1.48 -7.10
C THR A 556 -6.45 -0.79 -6.81
N ALA A 557 -6.11 0.18 -7.65
CA ALA A 557 -4.90 0.98 -7.51
C ALA A 557 -5.04 2.02 -6.37
N SER A 558 -3.94 2.69 -6.03
CA SER A 558 -3.90 3.65 -4.91
C SER A 558 -4.89 4.79 -5.06
N ASN A 559 -5.14 5.24 -6.29
CA ASN A 559 -6.11 6.28 -6.63
C ASN A 559 -7.57 5.78 -6.67
N ARG A 560 -7.83 4.57 -6.14
CA ARG A 560 -9.14 3.89 -6.10
C ARG A 560 -9.67 3.44 -7.47
N SER A 561 -8.93 3.65 -8.56
CA SER A 561 -9.29 3.09 -9.88
C SER A 561 -9.21 1.58 -9.83
N ILE A 562 -10.32 0.93 -10.18
CA ILE A 562 -10.46 -0.51 -10.32
C ILE A 562 -10.18 -0.89 -11.77
N GLN A 563 -9.35 -1.90 -11.99
CA GLN A 563 -8.89 -2.32 -13.31
C GLN A 563 -9.05 -3.83 -13.45
N TRP A 564 -9.57 -4.27 -14.60
CA TRP A 564 -9.71 -5.69 -14.91
C TRP A 564 -8.42 -6.27 -15.47
N ARG A 565 -8.02 -7.46 -15.00
CA ARG A 565 -6.88 -8.24 -15.50
C ARG A 565 -7.39 -9.38 -16.36
N GLU A 566 -6.87 -9.48 -17.58
CA GLU A 566 -7.00 -10.69 -18.37
C GLU A 566 -6.02 -11.76 -17.89
N GLN A 567 -6.46 -13.01 -18.00
CA GLN A 567 -5.56 -14.16 -17.92
C GLN A 567 -4.60 -14.13 -19.11
N VAL A 568 -3.30 -14.10 -18.83
CA VAL A 568 -2.26 -14.00 -19.86
C VAL A 568 -1.77 -15.38 -20.29
N ILE A 569 -1.63 -16.30 -19.34
CA ILE A 569 -1.18 -17.68 -19.58
C ILE A 569 -2.04 -18.65 -18.76
N GLU A 570 -2.04 -19.93 -19.15
CA GLU A 570 -2.64 -20.98 -18.33
C GLU A 570 -1.83 -21.21 -17.04
N PRO A 571 -2.47 -21.64 -15.93
CA PRO A 571 -1.77 -22.00 -14.71
C PRO A 571 -0.65 -23.01 -14.96
N LEU A 572 0.59 -22.68 -14.58
CA LEU A 572 1.76 -23.51 -14.83
C LEU A 572 1.89 -24.71 -13.86
N TRP A 573 2.51 -25.80 -14.31
CA TRP A 573 2.75 -27.03 -13.54
C TRP A 573 1.49 -27.58 -12.86
N GLU A 574 1.48 -27.74 -11.53
CA GLU A 574 0.30 -28.12 -10.75
C GLU A 574 -0.28 -26.95 -9.96
N SER A 575 0.09 -25.70 -10.27
CA SER A 575 -0.49 -24.54 -9.60
C SER A 575 -2.01 -24.47 -9.79
N ARG A 576 -2.72 -23.96 -8.79
CA ARG A 576 -4.17 -23.74 -8.81
C ARG A 576 -4.47 -22.28 -8.46
N ASN A 577 -5.57 -21.77 -8.99
CA ASN A 577 -6.05 -20.43 -8.63
C ASN A 577 -6.42 -20.35 -7.16
N ASP A 578 -6.21 -19.21 -6.52
CA ASP A 578 -6.51 -19.02 -5.10
C ASP A 578 -7.98 -19.34 -4.78
N HIS A 579 -8.92 -18.88 -5.61
CA HIS A 579 -10.34 -19.14 -5.42
C HIS A 579 -10.72 -20.62 -5.64
N MET A 580 -9.96 -21.37 -6.47
CA MET A 580 -10.11 -22.82 -6.58
C MET A 580 -9.65 -23.51 -5.30
N ILE A 581 -8.49 -23.11 -4.75
CA ILE A 581 -7.97 -23.68 -3.49
C ILE A 581 -8.95 -23.41 -2.34
N MET A 582 -9.50 -22.19 -2.24
CA MET A 582 -10.52 -21.85 -1.23
C MET A 582 -11.78 -22.71 -1.37
N TYR A 583 -12.26 -22.91 -2.60
CA TYR A 583 -13.42 -23.74 -2.89
C TYR A 583 -13.17 -25.21 -2.51
N GLN A 584 -12.03 -25.77 -2.91
CA GLN A 584 -11.67 -27.17 -2.61
C GLN A 584 -11.47 -27.42 -1.11
N LEU A 585 -10.88 -26.47 -0.38
CA LEU A 585 -10.83 -26.52 1.08
C LEU A 585 -12.24 -26.46 1.67
N ALA A 586 -13.12 -25.57 1.18
CA ALA A 586 -14.50 -25.50 1.65
C ALA A 586 -15.29 -26.79 1.39
N GLN A 587 -15.01 -27.52 0.31
CA GLN A 587 -15.59 -28.84 0.05
C GLN A 587 -15.18 -29.85 1.12
N LYS A 588 -13.90 -29.87 1.49
CA LYS A 588 -13.40 -30.76 2.55
C LYS A 588 -13.89 -30.37 3.94
N LEU A 589 -14.14 -29.08 4.16
CA LEU A 589 -14.65 -28.54 5.43
C LEU A 589 -16.18 -28.51 5.53
N GLY A 590 -16.90 -28.79 4.45
CA GLY A 590 -18.36 -28.97 4.43
C GLY A 590 -19.20 -27.69 4.37
N PHE A 591 -18.69 -26.60 3.79
CA PHE A 591 -19.45 -25.35 3.60
C PHE A 591 -19.33 -24.75 2.17
N ASP A 592 -18.96 -25.58 1.19
CA ASP A 592 -18.81 -25.18 -0.21
C ASP A 592 -20.11 -24.65 -0.84
N LYS A 593 -21.26 -25.22 -0.46
CA LYS A 593 -22.58 -24.81 -0.95
C LYS A 593 -22.95 -23.41 -0.49
N GLU A 594 -22.64 -23.07 0.75
CA GLU A 594 -22.82 -21.73 1.32
C GLU A 594 -21.84 -20.73 0.70
N LEU A 595 -20.58 -21.14 0.50
CA LEU A 595 -19.57 -20.30 -0.10
C LEU A 595 -19.95 -19.91 -1.55
N THR A 596 -20.38 -20.88 -2.34
CA THR A 596 -20.61 -20.74 -3.80
C THR A 596 -22.05 -20.48 -4.20
N LYS A 597 -22.94 -20.22 -3.23
CA LYS A 597 -24.38 -20.01 -3.42
C LYS A 597 -24.77 -19.10 -4.60
N ASN A 598 -23.99 -18.04 -4.82
CA ASN A 598 -24.24 -17.03 -5.85
C ASN A 598 -23.23 -17.05 -7.00
N TYR A 599 -22.36 -18.06 -7.07
CA TYR A 599 -21.29 -18.09 -8.07
C TYR A 599 -21.59 -19.13 -9.13
N LYS A 600 -21.44 -18.73 -10.39
CA LYS A 600 -21.28 -19.69 -11.46
C LYS A 600 -19.95 -20.41 -11.25
N LEU A 601 -19.99 -21.74 -11.27
CA LEU A 601 -18.78 -22.55 -11.31
C LEU A 601 -18.38 -22.76 -12.78
N VAL A 602 -17.10 -22.57 -13.08
CA VAL A 602 -16.52 -22.77 -14.40
C VAL A 602 -15.41 -23.80 -14.35
N ALA A 603 -15.13 -24.46 -15.47
CA ALA A 603 -14.02 -25.39 -15.58
C ALA A 603 -12.70 -24.58 -15.63
N GLY A 604 -11.89 -24.71 -14.59
CA GLY A 604 -10.51 -24.23 -14.55
C GLY A 604 -9.53 -25.31 -15.01
N LYS A 605 -8.31 -25.25 -14.48
CA LYS A 605 -7.22 -26.16 -14.83
C LYS A 605 -7.63 -27.63 -14.73
N GLY A 606 -7.35 -28.41 -15.77
CA GLY A 606 -7.64 -29.85 -15.80
C GLY A 606 -9.12 -30.20 -15.73
N GLY A 607 -10.02 -29.26 -16.03
CA GLY A 607 -11.48 -29.46 -15.94
C GLY A 607 -12.04 -29.36 -14.52
N MET A 608 -11.22 -29.00 -13.53
CA MET A 608 -11.68 -28.82 -12.14
C MET A 608 -12.55 -27.57 -12.03
N MET A 609 -13.65 -27.67 -11.30
CA MET A 609 -14.56 -26.54 -11.12
C MET A 609 -13.97 -25.48 -10.17
N GLU A 610 -14.10 -24.20 -10.53
CA GLU A 610 -13.75 -23.06 -9.69
C GLU A 610 -14.80 -21.93 -9.79
N PRO A 611 -14.95 -21.09 -8.75
CA PRO A 611 -15.81 -19.91 -8.81
C PRO A 611 -15.41 -18.90 -9.90
N GLU A 612 -16.35 -18.47 -10.74
CA GLU A 612 -16.12 -17.46 -11.78
C GLU A 612 -15.91 -16.05 -11.16
N PRO A 613 -14.77 -15.36 -11.43
CA PRO A 613 -14.49 -14.02 -10.88
C PRO A 613 -15.59 -12.99 -11.15
N GLU A 614 -16.16 -12.96 -12.35
CA GLU A 614 -17.24 -12.03 -12.71
C GLU A 614 -18.48 -12.22 -11.84
N SER A 615 -18.79 -13.46 -11.45
CA SER A 615 -19.90 -13.74 -10.53
C SER A 615 -19.62 -13.22 -9.12
N ILE A 616 -18.37 -13.32 -8.66
CA ILE A 616 -17.94 -12.78 -7.36
C ILE A 616 -17.99 -11.25 -7.35
N LEU A 617 -17.51 -10.58 -8.41
CA LEU A 617 -17.58 -9.11 -8.51
C LEU A 617 -19.03 -8.61 -8.47
N ARG A 618 -19.97 -9.34 -9.08
CA ARG A 618 -21.41 -8.99 -8.97
C ARG A 618 -21.96 -9.16 -7.56
N GLU A 619 -21.44 -10.10 -6.76
CA GLU A 619 -21.82 -10.21 -5.34
C GLU A 619 -21.22 -9.06 -4.51
N ILE A 620 -19.97 -8.66 -4.78
CA ILE A 620 -19.35 -7.45 -4.22
C ILE A 620 -20.24 -6.24 -4.52
N ASN A 621 -20.63 -6.05 -5.79
CA ASN A 621 -21.45 -4.91 -6.20
C ASN A 621 -22.82 -4.84 -5.52
N LYS A 622 -23.37 -5.98 -5.08
CA LYS A 622 -24.66 -6.05 -4.36
C LYS A 622 -24.54 -5.81 -2.86
N SER A 623 -23.33 -5.85 -2.29
CA SER A 623 -23.12 -5.80 -0.83
C SER A 623 -22.32 -4.59 -0.35
N VAL A 624 -21.40 -4.06 -1.17
CA VAL A 624 -20.40 -3.08 -0.73
C VAL A 624 -20.88 -1.64 -0.99
N TRP A 625 -21.95 -1.25 -0.30
CA TRP A 625 -22.61 0.05 -0.52
C TRP A 625 -21.87 1.22 0.10
N THR A 626 -21.34 1.07 1.31
CA THR A 626 -20.65 2.13 2.07
C THR A 626 -19.67 2.95 1.24
N ILE A 627 -18.78 2.30 0.49
CA ILE A 627 -17.77 2.96 -0.35
C ILE A 627 -18.18 3.10 -1.81
N GLY A 628 -19.42 2.75 -2.17
CA GLY A 628 -19.88 2.80 -3.56
C GLY A 628 -19.07 1.88 -4.47
N TYR A 629 -18.80 0.64 -4.01
CA TYR A 629 -18.20 -0.40 -4.85
C TYR A 629 -19.29 -1.18 -5.58
N THR A 630 -20.32 -0.47 -6.05
CA THR A 630 -21.59 -1.03 -6.55
C THR A 630 -21.77 -0.81 -8.06
N GLY A 631 -21.21 0.27 -8.60
CA GLY A 631 -21.34 0.62 -10.01
C GLY A 631 -20.32 -0.05 -10.93
N GLN A 632 -19.31 -0.74 -10.40
CA GLN A 632 -18.20 -1.31 -11.17
C GLN A 632 -18.49 -2.75 -11.64
N SER A 633 -19.36 -2.90 -12.65
CA SER A 633 -19.61 -4.21 -13.24
C SER A 633 -18.40 -4.74 -14.01
N PRO A 634 -18.25 -6.08 -14.16
CA PRO A 634 -17.20 -6.66 -14.99
C PRO A 634 -17.16 -6.07 -16.40
N GLU A 635 -18.33 -5.84 -17.01
CA GLU A 635 -18.48 -5.32 -18.38
C GLU A 635 -17.91 -3.91 -18.50
N ARG A 636 -18.24 -3.02 -17.56
CA ARG A 636 -17.73 -1.64 -17.56
C ARG A 636 -16.22 -1.62 -17.39
N LEU A 637 -15.69 -2.39 -16.44
CA LEU A 637 -14.24 -2.45 -16.19
C LEU A 637 -13.48 -2.99 -17.42
N LYS A 638 -13.97 -4.05 -18.05
CA LYS A 638 -13.37 -4.60 -19.28
C LYS A 638 -13.44 -3.59 -20.44
N ALA A 639 -14.55 -2.88 -20.60
CA ALA A 639 -14.68 -1.80 -21.59
C ALA A 639 -13.63 -0.70 -21.38
N HIS A 640 -13.37 -0.30 -20.13
CA HIS A 640 -12.32 0.69 -19.81
C HIS A 640 -10.93 0.20 -20.22
N MET A 641 -10.61 -1.08 -19.96
CA MET A 641 -9.30 -1.65 -20.30
C MET A 641 -9.07 -1.71 -21.82
N ARG A 642 -10.10 -2.07 -22.60
CA ARG A 642 -10.01 -2.10 -24.07
C ARG A 642 -9.88 -0.71 -24.70
N ASN A 643 -10.45 0.31 -24.07
CA ASN A 643 -10.59 1.65 -24.65
C ASN A 643 -9.80 2.73 -23.90
N MET A 644 -8.64 2.41 -23.32
CA MET A 644 -7.82 3.35 -22.53
C MET A 644 -7.53 4.70 -23.22
N HIS A 645 -7.42 4.71 -24.55
CA HIS A 645 -7.14 5.89 -25.37
C HIS A 645 -8.19 7.02 -25.27
N VAL A 646 -9.41 6.73 -24.80
CA VAL A 646 -10.47 7.74 -24.69
C VAL A 646 -10.35 8.61 -23.43
N PHE A 647 -9.53 8.19 -22.46
CA PHE A 647 -9.44 8.83 -21.15
C PHE A 647 -8.35 9.91 -21.12
N ASP A 648 -8.71 11.07 -20.61
CA ASP A 648 -7.78 12.20 -20.47
C ASP A 648 -6.71 11.95 -19.40
N VAL A 649 -5.44 12.22 -19.74
CA VAL A 649 -4.29 11.90 -18.89
C VAL A 649 -4.19 12.72 -17.61
N LYS A 650 -4.93 13.82 -17.48
CA LYS A 650 -4.94 14.67 -16.27
C LYS A 650 -6.17 14.42 -15.42
N THR A 651 -7.33 14.33 -16.06
CA THR A 651 -8.62 14.26 -15.37
C THR A 651 -9.14 12.84 -15.21
N LEU A 652 -8.57 11.87 -15.92
CA LEU A 652 -9.07 10.50 -16.12
C LEU A 652 -10.43 10.42 -16.80
N ARG A 653 -11.05 11.53 -17.22
CA ARG A 653 -12.40 11.53 -17.78
C ARG A 653 -12.38 11.15 -19.25
N ALA A 654 -13.27 10.25 -19.65
CA ALA A 654 -13.50 9.92 -21.04
C ALA A 654 -14.17 11.10 -21.77
N LYS A 655 -13.74 11.36 -23.01
CA LYS A 655 -14.34 12.35 -23.92
C LYS A 655 -14.93 11.60 -25.11
N GLY A 656 -16.16 11.10 -24.97
CA GLY A 656 -16.79 10.19 -25.93
C GLY A 656 -16.24 8.75 -25.86
N GLY A 657 -16.57 7.96 -26.88
CA GLY A 657 -16.15 6.57 -27.02
C GLY A 657 -17.25 5.55 -26.74
N SER A 658 -17.25 4.47 -27.51
CA SER A 658 -18.13 3.31 -27.32
C SER A 658 -17.29 2.05 -27.45
N ASP A 659 -17.47 1.12 -26.53
CA ASP A 659 -16.80 -0.16 -26.54
C ASP A 659 -17.36 -1.04 -27.66
N LYS A 660 -16.52 -1.43 -28.62
CA LYS A 660 -16.96 -2.20 -29.79
C LYS A 660 -17.53 -3.58 -29.46
N GLU A 661 -17.12 -4.16 -28.33
CA GLU A 661 -17.53 -5.52 -27.94
C GLU A 661 -18.93 -5.52 -27.30
N THR A 662 -19.24 -4.51 -26.48
CA THR A 662 -20.47 -4.48 -25.68
C THR A 662 -21.44 -3.37 -26.08
N GLY A 663 -21.02 -2.41 -26.91
CA GLY A 663 -21.74 -1.18 -27.21
C GLY A 663 -21.74 -0.15 -26.07
N TYR A 664 -21.08 -0.43 -24.95
CA TYR A 664 -21.08 0.43 -23.77
C TYR A 664 -20.48 1.80 -24.08
N SER A 665 -21.24 2.86 -23.82
CA SER A 665 -20.74 4.24 -23.94
C SER A 665 -19.84 4.58 -22.76
N LEU A 666 -18.56 4.86 -23.03
CA LEU A 666 -17.60 5.31 -22.03
C LEU A 666 -17.74 6.80 -21.70
N ASP A 667 -18.53 7.54 -22.48
CA ASP A 667 -18.61 8.99 -22.34
C ASP A 667 -19.01 9.41 -20.91
N GLY A 668 -18.21 10.33 -20.36
CA GLY A 668 -18.36 10.86 -19.02
C GLY A 668 -17.69 10.04 -17.90
N ASP A 669 -17.37 8.77 -18.12
CA ASP A 669 -16.77 7.90 -17.10
C ASP A 669 -15.33 8.33 -16.77
N TYR A 670 -14.90 8.07 -15.52
CA TYR A 670 -13.49 8.17 -15.16
C TYR A 670 -12.81 6.81 -15.27
N PHE A 671 -11.55 6.79 -15.71
CA PHE A 671 -10.79 5.56 -15.89
C PHE A 671 -10.75 4.71 -14.61
N GLY A 672 -11.12 3.44 -14.75
CA GLY A 672 -11.28 2.49 -13.65
C GLY A 672 -12.37 2.81 -12.62
N LEU A 673 -13.33 3.70 -12.91
CA LEU A 673 -14.48 3.99 -12.04
C LEU A 673 -14.12 4.17 -10.56
N PRO A 674 -13.24 5.13 -10.22
CA PRO A 674 -12.67 5.25 -8.89
C PRO A 674 -13.76 5.31 -7.83
N TRP A 675 -13.71 4.45 -6.82
CA TRP A 675 -14.76 4.45 -5.81
C TRP A 675 -14.68 5.73 -4.95
N PRO A 676 -15.79 6.38 -4.57
CA PRO A 676 -17.14 5.91 -4.76
C PRO A 676 -17.67 5.98 -6.20
N CYS A 677 -18.29 4.88 -6.61
CA CYS A 677 -19.11 4.74 -7.79
C CYS A 677 -20.47 4.14 -7.39
N TYR A 678 -21.35 4.99 -6.88
CA TYR A 678 -22.61 4.57 -6.29
C TYR A 678 -23.67 4.14 -7.31
N GLY A 679 -24.65 3.39 -6.81
CA GLY A 679 -25.79 2.90 -7.61
C GLY A 679 -25.48 1.60 -8.35
N THR A 680 -26.45 1.15 -9.13
CA THR A 680 -26.28 0.00 -10.02
C THR A 680 -25.45 0.39 -11.25
N PRO A 681 -24.87 -0.58 -11.99
CA PRO A 681 -24.18 -0.28 -13.24
C PRO A 681 -25.02 0.53 -14.24
N GLU A 682 -26.35 0.33 -14.25
CA GLU A 682 -27.31 1.02 -15.11
C GLU A 682 -27.54 2.47 -14.70
N MET A 683 -27.38 2.79 -13.41
CA MET A 683 -27.36 4.18 -12.93
C MET A 683 -26.17 4.97 -13.50
N LYS A 684 -25.15 4.27 -13.99
CA LYS A 684 -24.00 4.80 -14.74
C LYS A 684 -23.30 5.97 -14.02
N HIS A 685 -23.10 5.85 -12.71
CA HIS A 685 -22.23 6.78 -12.00
C HIS A 685 -20.79 6.66 -12.57
N PRO A 686 -20.08 7.78 -12.82
CA PRO A 686 -18.79 7.75 -13.54
C PRO A 686 -17.60 7.38 -12.66
N GLY A 687 -17.80 7.35 -11.34
CA GLY A 687 -16.74 7.25 -10.33
C GLY A 687 -16.29 8.63 -9.85
N SER A 688 -15.49 8.67 -8.78
CA SER A 688 -15.11 9.91 -8.09
C SER A 688 -13.60 9.98 -7.92
N PRO A 689 -12.83 10.49 -8.90
CA PRO A 689 -11.37 10.50 -8.85
C PRO A 689 -10.83 11.40 -7.74
N ASN A 690 -11.52 12.50 -7.42
CA ASN A 690 -11.18 13.41 -6.33
C ASN A 690 -12.30 13.36 -5.28
N LEU A 691 -12.01 12.80 -4.10
CA LEU A 691 -12.93 12.79 -2.98
C LEU A 691 -13.18 14.22 -2.49
N TYR A 692 -14.43 14.47 -2.09
CA TYR A 692 -14.84 15.68 -1.39
C TYR A 692 -14.77 16.97 -2.21
N ASP A 693 -14.78 16.84 -3.54
CA ASP A 693 -14.85 17.95 -4.50
C ASP A 693 -16.28 18.48 -4.60
N THR A 694 -16.53 19.60 -3.92
CA THR A 694 -17.83 20.28 -3.91
C THR A 694 -18.10 21.08 -5.18
N SER A 695 -17.09 21.29 -6.05
CA SER A 695 -17.25 22.05 -7.30
C SER A 695 -17.99 21.26 -8.40
N LYS A 696 -18.19 19.96 -8.18
CA LYS A 696 -18.87 19.04 -9.10
C LYS A 696 -20.19 18.54 -8.52
N HIS A 697 -21.12 18.22 -9.40
CA HIS A 697 -22.34 17.52 -9.02
C HIS A 697 -21.99 16.09 -8.57
N VAL A 698 -22.76 15.51 -7.65
CA VAL A 698 -22.48 14.15 -7.13
C VAL A 698 -22.49 13.11 -8.24
N MET A 699 -23.40 13.25 -9.22
CA MET A 699 -23.45 12.38 -10.41
C MET A 699 -22.28 12.59 -11.41
N ASP A 700 -21.42 13.59 -11.19
CA ASP A 700 -20.18 13.84 -11.95
C ASP A 700 -18.92 13.46 -11.15
N GLY A 701 -19.08 12.74 -10.04
CA GLY A 701 -18.00 12.34 -9.13
C GLY A 701 -17.61 13.40 -8.10
N GLY A 702 -18.48 14.39 -7.87
CA GLY A 702 -18.35 15.34 -6.76
C GLY A 702 -18.81 14.77 -5.42
N GLY A 703 -18.55 15.47 -4.32
CA GLY A 703 -19.01 15.02 -3.01
C GLY A 703 -18.59 15.87 -1.83
N ASN A 704 -19.04 15.44 -0.66
CA ASN A 704 -18.88 16.14 0.62
C ASN A 704 -18.16 15.28 1.66
N PHE A 705 -17.72 15.87 2.77
CA PHE A 705 -17.23 15.08 3.90
C PHE A 705 -18.36 14.32 4.59
N ARG A 706 -17.99 13.17 5.18
CA ARG A 706 -18.95 12.16 5.62
C ARG A 706 -19.52 12.44 7.02
N ALA A 707 -20.83 12.36 7.20
CA ALA A 707 -21.51 12.52 8.50
C ALA A 707 -21.46 11.25 9.37
N ASN A 708 -20.27 10.66 9.56
CA ASN A 708 -20.10 9.34 10.19
C ASN A 708 -20.01 9.38 11.73
N PHE A 709 -19.92 10.56 12.34
CA PHE A 709 -19.60 10.71 13.77
C PHE A 709 -20.67 11.46 14.57
N GLY A 710 -21.92 11.37 14.12
CA GLY A 710 -23.04 12.14 14.65
C GLY A 710 -23.18 13.52 14.02
N VAL A 711 -24.18 14.26 14.48
CA VAL A 711 -24.50 15.62 13.99
C VAL A 711 -24.04 16.72 14.95
N GLU A 712 -23.73 16.37 16.20
CA GLU A 712 -23.32 17.29 17.24
C GLU A 712 -22.33 16.62 18.19
N LYS A 713 -21.39 17.39 18.74
CA LYS A 713 -20.51 16.98 19.83
C LYS A 713 -20.34 18.11 20.83
N ASP A 714 -20.68 17.86 22.09
CA ASP A 714 -20.55 18.79 23.21
C ASP A 714 -21.25 20.14 22.94
N GLY A 715 -22.47 20.11 22.38
CA GLY A 715 -23.23 21.31 22.01
C GLY A 715 -22.77 21.99 20.72
N VAL A 716 -21.75 21.46 20.05
CA VAL A 716 -21.19 22.04 18.81
C VAL A 716 -21.64 21.21 17.60
N ASN A 717 -22.23 21.90 16.62
CA ASN A 717 -22.62 21.33 15.34
C ASN A 717 -21.43 20.66 14.62
N LEU A 718 -21.62 19.43 14.14
CA LEU A 718 -20.66 18.69 13.32
C LEU A 718 -21.00 18.74 11.83
N LEU A 719 -22.17 19.28 11.46
CA LEU A 719 -22.59 19.41 10.07
C LEU A 719 -21.86 20.58 9.39
N ALA A 720 -21.68 20.48 8.07
CA ALA A 720 -21.05 21.55 7.30
C ALA A 720 -21.87 22.86 7.38
N GLU A 721 -21.21 24.00 7.26
CA GLU A 721 -21.89 25.31 7.23
C GLU A 721 -22.59 25.55 5.88
N ASP A 722 -23.48 26.54 5.88
CA ASP A 722 -24.15 27.06 4.70
C ASP A 722 -23.12 27.44 3.61
N GLY A 723 -23.33 26.94 2.38
CA GLY A 723 -22.39 27.20 1.27
C GLY A 723 -21.41 26.06 0.98
N SER A 724 -21.21 25.11 1.90
CA SER A 724 -20.36 23.94 1.66
C SER A 724 -21.18 22.72 1.25
N PHE A 725 -21.53 22.62 -0.03
CA PHE A 725 -22.31 21.53 -0.60
C PHE A 725 -21.86 21.20 -2.04
N SER A 726 -22.15 19.99 -2.51
CA SER A 726 -21.92 19.59 -3.90
C SER A 726 -22.71 20.48 -4.86
N LYS A 727 -22.11 20.87 -5.97
CA LYS A 727 -22.77 21.69 -7.00
C LYS A 727 -24.13 21.10 -7.40
N GLY A 728 -25.18 21.91 -7.31
CA GLY A 728 -26.54 21.54 -7.72
C GLY A 728 -27.32 20.68 -6.70
N ALA A 729 -26.84 20.53 -5.46
CA ALA A 729 -27.59 19.87 -4.40
C ALA A 729 -28.78 20.73 -3.93
N ASP A 730 -29.91 20.08 -3.66
CA ASP A 730 -31.10 20.73 -3.08
C ASP A 730 -30.87 21.16 -1.63
N LEU A 731 -30.08 20.40 -0.88
CA LEU A 731 -29.64 20.75 0.47
C LEU A 731 -28.32 21.51 0.40
N THR A 732 -28.38 22.81 0.66
CA THR A 732 -27.25 23.75 0.58
C THR A 732 -26.50 23.95 1.91
N THR A 733 -26.89 23.19 2.92
CA THR A 733 -26.31 23.20 4.28
C THR A 733 -25.81 21.80 4.64
N GLY A 734 -25.24 21.63 5.84
CA GLY A 734 -24.88 20.31 6.33
C GLY A 734 -26.09 19.46 6.72
N TYR A 735 -26.02 18.14 6.49
CA TYR A 735 -27.12 17.20 6.74
C TYR A 735 -26.60 15.82 7.21
N PRO A 736 -27.40 15.05 7.99
CA PRO A 736 -27.03 13.72 8.45
C PRO A 736 -27.01 12.69 7.30
N GLU A 737 -26.55 11.47 7.61
CA GLU A 737 -26.71 10.32 6.71
C GLU A 737 -28.19 10.08 6.37
N PHE A 738 -28.47 9.69 5.12
CA PHE A 738 -29.84 9.40 4.67
C PHE A 738 -30.34 8.05 5.17
N ASP A 739 -31.53 8.07 5.77
CA ASP A 739 -32.31 6.88 6.11
C ASP A 739 -33.77 7.04 5.69
N HIS A 740 -34.56 5.97 5.86
CA HIS A 740 -35.99 5.99 5.52
C HIS A 740 -36.76 7.10 6.25
N VAL A 741 -36.36 7.49 7.47
CA VAL A 741 -37.01 8.55 8.24
C VAL A 741 -36.72 9.91 7.64
N LEU A 742 -35.46 10.18 7.30
CA LEU A 742 -35.07 11.44 6.70
C LEU A 742 -35.72 11.62 5.32
N LEU A 743 -35.76 10.58 4.49
CA LEU A 743 -36.44 10.63 3.18
C LEU A 743 -37.93 10.98 3.35
N LYS A 744 -38.62 10.36 4.32
CA LYS A 744 -40.03 10.66 4.61
C LYS A 744 -40.23 12.10 5.07
N LYS A 745 -39.36 12.61 5.94
CA LYS A 745 -39.41 13.99 6.44
C LYS A 745 -39.20 15.02 5.33
N LEU A 746 -38.34 14.71 4.36
CA LEU A 746 -38.07 15.58 3.21
C LEU A 746 -39.13 15.47 2.10
N GLY A 747 -40.07 14.52 2.20
CA GLY A 747 -41.04 14.22 1.14
C GLY A 747 -40.46 13.42 -0.03
N TRP A 748 -39.20 13.02 0.03
CA TRP A 748 -38.49 12.31 -1.04
C TRP A 748 -38.79 10.80 -1.07
N TRP A 749 -39.47 10.29 -0.04
CA TRP A 749 -39.84 8.87 0.07
C TRP A 749 -40.75 8.41 -1.08
N ASP A 750 -41.62 9.28 -1.58
CA ASP A 750 -42.57 8.95 -2.64
C ASP A 750 -41.93 8.85 -4.04
N GLU A 751 -40.65 9.22 -4.16
CA GLU A 751 -39.84 9.03 -5.37
C GLU A 751 -39.20 7.64 -5.47
N LEU A 752 -39.33 6.82 -4.41
CA LEU A 752 -39.02 5.40 -4.43
C LEU A 752 -40.17 4.64 -5.11
N SER A 753 -39.83 3.66 -5.95
CA SER A 753 -40.79 2.66 -6.43
C SER A 753 -41.27 1.77 -5.27
N GLU A 754 -42.43 1.13 -5.41
CA GLU A 754 -42.96 0.24 -4.36
C GLU A 754 -42.00 -0.88 -3.94
N PRO A 755 -41.25 -1.55 -4.85
CA PRO A 755 -40.20 -2.49 -4.45
C PRO A 755 -39.05 -1.84 -3.66
N GLU A 756 -38.65 -0.62 -4.02
CA GLU A 756 -37.62 0.13 -3.29
C GLU A 756 -38.12 0.53 -1.91
N LYS A 757 -39.36 1.02 -1.76
CA LYS A 757 -39.98 1.33 -0.46
C LYS A 757 -39.95 0.11 0.46
N ALA A 758 -40.39 -1.05 -0.04
CA ALA A 758 -40.38 -2.30 0.71
C ALA A 758 -38.96 -2.72 1.12
N ALA A 759 -37.95 -2.47 0.28
CA ALA A 759 -36.57 -2.79 0.58
C ALA A 759 -35.91 -1.78 1.54
N ALA A 760 -36.28 -0.51 1.49
CA ALA A 760 -35.68 0.59 2.24
C ALA A 760 -36.33 0.84 3.61
N GLU A 761 -37.57 0.38 3.83
CA GLU A 761 -38.29 0.59 5.09
C GLU A 761 -37.50 0.06 6.30
N GLY A 762 -37.38 0.88 7.34
CA GLY A 762 -36.59 0.55 8.53
C GLY A 762 -35.06 0.56 8.33
N LYS A 763 -34.56 1.00 7.17
CA LYS A 763 -33.12 0.95 6.83
C LYS A 763 -32.52 2.32 6.59
N ASN A 764 -31.20 2.33 6.46
CA ASN A 764 -30.42 3.46 5.99
C ASN A 764 -29.76 3.15 4.64
N TRP A 765 -29.15 4.17 4.03
CA TRP A 765 -28.50 4.07 2.73
C TRP A 765 -27.46 2.93 2.58
N LYS A 766 -26.87 2.43 3.68
CA LYS A 766 -25.86 1.36 3.67
C LYS A 766 -26.48 -0.04 3.66
N THR A 767 -27.72 -0.20 4.11
CA THR A 767 -28.37 -1.52 4.26
C THR A 767 -29.63 -1.66 3.40
N ASP A 768 -30.06 -0.58 2.74
CA ASP A 768 -31.01 -0.65 1.63
C ASP A 768 -30.39 -1.38 0.44
N SER A 769 -30.72 -2.67 0.31
CA SER A 769 -30.24 -3.54 -0.76
C SER A 769 -30.78 -3.19 -2.15
N SER A 770 -31.80 -2.33 -2.26
CA SER A 770 -32.31 -1.88 -3.56
C SER A 770 -31.46 -0.76 -4.17
N GLY A 771 -30.72 -0.01 -3.33
CA GLY A 771 -30.03 1.22 -3.74
C GLY A 771 -30.96 2.41 -3.97
N GLY A 772 -32.25 2.29 -3.65
CA GLY A 772 -33.26 3.33 -3.87
C GLY A 772 -32.97 4.61 -3.11
N ILE A 773 -32.57 4.53 -1.83
CA ILE A 773 -32.18 5.71 -1.04
C ILE A 773 -31.03 6.48 -1.71
N ILE A 774 -30.02 5.74 -2.21
CA ILE A 774 -28.86 6.33 -2.90
C ILE A 774 -29.28 6.98 -4.21
N ARG A 775 -30.11 6.29 -5.00
CA ARG A 775 -30.64 6.80 -6.27
C ARG A 775 -31.38 8.12 -6.06
N VAL A 776 -32.33 8.16 -5.13
CA VAL A 776 -33.13 9.36 -4.85
C VAL A 776 -32.22 10.50 -4.36
N ALA A 777 -31.42 10.27 -3.32
CA ALA A 777 -30.55 11.31 -2.76
C ALA A 777 -29.60 11.91 -3.81
N MET A 778 -28.94 11.07 -4.63
CA MET A 778 -27.92 11.53 -5.57
C MET A 778 -28.48 12.02 -6.90
N LYS A 779 -29.36 11.23 -7.52
CA LYS A 779 -29.83 11.50 -8.89
C LYS A 779 -30.90 12.58 -8.92
N ASN A 780 -31.78 12.60 -7.94
CA ASN A 780 -32.93 13.50 -7.94
C ASN A 780 -32.63 14.80 -7.19
N HIS A 781 -31.83 14.74 -6.12
CA HIS A 781 -31.59 15.90 -5.23
C HIS A 781 -30.14 16.36 -5.15
N GLY A 782 -29.22 15.77 -5.92
CA GLY A 782 -27.80 16.16 -5.94
C GLY A 782 -27.06 15.99 -4.61
N CYS A 783 -27.65 15.27 -3.65
CA CYS A 783 -27.14 15.09 -2.28
C CYS A 783 -26.38 13.76 -2.14
N HIS A 784 -25.40 13.75 -1.25
CA HIS A 784 -24.61 12.54 -1.02
C HIS A 784 -25.27 11.65 0.05
N PRO A 785 -25.46 10.32 -0.15
CA PRO A 785 -26.23 9.46 0.78
C PRO A 785 -25.66 9.41 2.20
N PHE A 786 -24.35 9.62 2.35
CA PHE A 786 -23.66 9.57 3.63
C PHE A 786 -23.67 10.89 4.43
N GLY A 787 -24.44 11.88 3.99
CA GLY A 787 -24.51 13.19 4.64
C GLY A 787 -23.50 14.23 4.15
N ASN A 788 -23.47 15.35 4.86
CA ASN A 788 -22.55 16.47 4.64
C ASN A 788 -22.13 17.06 6.00
N ALA A 789 -20.91 16.74 6.43
CA ALA A 789 -20.38 17.12 7.74
C ALA A 789 -19.03 17.83 7.66
N LYS A 790 -18.54 18.32 8.80
CA LYS A 790 -17.18 18.83 8.94
C LYS A 790 -16.18 17.68 9.15
N ALA A 791 -15.01 17.81 8.54
CA ALA A 791 -13.85 16.99 8.89
C ALA A 791 -13.40 17.30 10.32
N ARG A 792 -12.95 16.29 11.07
CA ARG A 792 -12.57 16.40 12.48
C ARG A 792 -11.07 16.64 12.62
N ALA A 793 -10.67 17.85 13.00
CA ALA A 793 -9.30 18.10 13.45
C ALA A 793 -9.03 17.43 14.81
N VAL A 794 -10.07 17.31 15.64
CA VAL A 794 -10.04 16.62 16.95
C VAL A 794 -10.81 15.30 16.88
N VAL A 795 -10.13 14.17 17.12
CA VAL A 795 -10.72 12.83 17.10
C VAL A 795 -10.79 12.30 18.52
N TRP A 796 -11.88 12.59 19.21
CA TRP A 796 -12.06 12.29 20.64
C TRP A 796 -12.04 10.80 21.01
N ASN A 797 -12.15 9.90 20.04
CA ASN A 797 -12.13 8.45 20.25
C ASN A 797 -10.74 7.82 20.08
N PHE A 798 -9.69 8.61 19.84
CA PHE A 798 -8.31 8.13 19.77
C PHE A 798 -7.57 8.37 21.10
N PRO A 799 -6.48 7.62 21.38
CA PRO A 799 -5.67 7.84 22.58
C PRO A 799 -5.20 9.28 22.73
N ASP A 800 -4.83 9.91 21.61
CA ASP A 800 -4.48 11.33 21.53
C ASP A 800 -5.47 12.02 20.55
N ALA A 801 -6.39 12.81 21.11
CA ALA A 801 -7.44 13.44 20.32
C ALA A 801 -6.89 14.48 19.33
N ILE A 802 -5.89 15.25 19.75
CA ILE A 802 -4.99 16.03 18.90
C ILE A 802 -3.69 15.22 18.83
N PRO A 803 -3.09 15.00 17.63
CA PRO A 803 -1.82 14.28 17.52
C PRO A 803 -0.76 14.81 18.49
N LYS A 804 -0.10 13.92 19.23
CA LYS A 804 1.01 14.26 20.12
C LYS A 804 2.27 13.55 19.69
N HIS A 805 3.40 14.26 19.74
CA HIS A 805 4.71 13.61 19.63
C HIS A 805 4.95 12.74 20.87
N ARG A 806 5.42 11.52 20.63
CA ARG A 806 5.84 10.57 21.64
C ARG A 806 7.07 9.87 21.10
N GLU A 807 8.10 9.72 21.95
CA GLU A 807 9.31 9.04 21.53
C GLU A 807 9.04 7.56 21.22
N PRO A 808 9.77 6.99 20.24
CA PRO A 808 9.76 5.55 19.98
C PRO A 808 10.05 4.74 21.25
N LEU A 809 9.62 3.47 21.26
CA LEU A 809 9.89 2.59 22.42
C LEU A 809 11.39 2.35 22.65
N TYR A 810 12.17 2.42 21.56
CA TYR A 810 13.61 2.32 21.56
C TYR A 810 14.18 3.61 20.98
N SER A 811 14.62 4.52 21.85
CA SER A 811 15.18 5.82 21.46
C SER A 811 16.62 5.95 21.96
N THR A 812 17.47 6.62 21.17
CA THR A 812 18.83 7.00 21.57
C THR A 812 18.84 8.24 22.48
N ARG A 813 17.67 8.85 22.74
CA ARG A 813 17.52 10.13 23.45
C ARG A 813 16.72 9.97 24.75
N PRO A 814 17.35 9.55 25.86
CA PRO A 814 16.67 9.41 27.16
C PRO A 814 16.03 10.72 27.65
N ASP A 815 16.62 11.86 27.31
CA ASP A 815 16.09 13.18 27.62
C ASP A 815 14.76 13.46 26.90
N LEU A 816 14.61 13.01 25.64
CA LEU A 816 13.36 13.13 24.91
C LEU A 816 12.34 12.10 25.38
N VAL A 817 12.75 10.90 25.80
CA VAL A 817 11.84 9.90 26.40
C VAL A 817 11.19 10.46 27.66
N ALA A 818 11.94 11.18 28.49
CA ALA A 818 11.41 11.82 29.70
C ALA A 818 10.40 12.94 29.39
N LYS A 819 10.62 13.70 28.30
CA LYS A 819 9.76 14.83 27.89
C LYS A 819 8.52 14.39 27.12
N TYR A 820 8.66 13.37 26.27
CA TYR A 820 7.64 12.90 25.33
C TYR A 820 7.43 11.38 25.51
N PRO A 821 6.92 10.93 26.67
CA PRO A 821 6.77 9.50 26.95
C PRO A 821 5.75 8.82 26.04
N THR A 822 5.92 7.52 25.85
CA THR A 822 4.98 6.66 25.12
C THR A 822 3.63 6.50 25.86
N HIS A 823 2.71 5.71 25.30
CA HIS A 823 1.41 5.41 25.90
C HIS A 823 1.51 4.48 27.12
N ASP A 824 0.43 4.38 27.90
CA ASP A 824 0.30 3.34 28.92
C ASP A 824 0.06 1.96 28.30
N ASP A 825 0.45 0.91 29.03
CA ASP A 825 0.21 -0.48 28.63
C ASP A 825 -1.29 -0.81 28.56
N LYS A 826 -1.67 -1.69 27.64
CA LYS A 826 -3.04 -2.18 27.47
C LYS A 826 -3.11 -3.66 27.80
N LYS A 827 -3.98 -4.03 28.75
CA LYS A 827 -4.15 -5.43 29.17
C LYS A 827 -4.77 -6.32 28.09
N ALA A 828 -5.75 -5.81 27.34
CA ALA A 828 -6.41 -6.54 26.27
C ALA A 828 -6.72 -5.58 25.10
N PHE A 829 -6.03 -5.78 23.98
CA PHE A 829 -6.19 -5.00 22.76
C PHE A 829 -5.88 -5.87 21.55
N TRP A 830 -6.82 -6.01 20.61
CA TRP A 830 -6.73 -7.00 19.51
C TRP A 830 -6.45 -8.43 20.02
N ARG A 831 -7.15 -8.79 21.11
CA ARG A 831 -7.05 -10.05 21.85
C ARG A 831 -5.74 -10.33 22.59
N LEU A 832 -4.84 -9.35 22.69
CA LEU A 832 -3.51 -9.53 23.28
C LEU A 832 -3.13 -8.41 24.25
N PRO A 833 -2.23 -8.66 25.22
CA PRO A 833 -1.58 -7.59 25.96
C PRO A 833 -0.66 -6.80 25.03
N THR A 834 -0.65 -5.48 25.19
CA THR A 834 0.20 -4.57 24.40
C THR A 834 0.96 -3.66 25.34
N LEU A 835 2.29 -3.77 25.32
CA LEU A 835 3.18 -3.06 26.21
C LEU A 835 3.75 -1.82 25.50
N PHE A 836 3.75 -0.69 26.20
CA PHE A 836 4.30 0.57 25.75
C PHE A 836 5.27 1.07 26.81
N LYS A 837 4.75 1.69 27.88
CA LYS A 837 5.52 2.23 28.99
C LYS A 837 6.48 1.20 29.60
N THR A 838 6.04 -0.03 29.83
CA THR A 838 6.92 -1.08 30.40
C THR A 838 8.13 -1.36 29.50
N VAL A 839 7.94 -1.38 28.18
CA VAL A 839 9.03 -1.60 27.22
C VAL A 839 9.95 -0.38 27.16
N GLN A 840 9.40 0.83 27.10
CA GLN A 840 10.20 2.06 27.04
C GLN A 840 11.01 2.28 28.33
N ASP A 841 10.41 2.08 29.50
CA ASP A 841 11.08 2.24 30.81
C ASP A 841 12.23 1.23 30.97
N LYS A 842 12.03 -0.01 30.53
CA LYS A 842 13.08 -1.05 30.51
C LYS A 842 14.27 -0.67 29.62
N ASN A 843 14.02 0.07 28.54
CA ASN A 843 15.01 0.42 27.52
C ASN A 843 15.41 1.91 27.55
N LYS A 844 15.14 2.64 28.65
CA LYS A 844 15.39 4.09 28.72
C LYS A 844 16.83 4.52 28.37
N ASP A 845 17.81 3.68 28.70
CA ASP A 845 19.25 3.92 28.52
C ASP A 845 19.83 3.14 27.31
N ILE A 846 18.99 2.58 26.44
CA ILE A 846 19.41 1.63 25.38
C ILE A 846 20.45 2.22 24.40
N GLY A 847 20.44 3.55 24.21
CA GLY A 847 21.38 4.27 23.36
C GLY A 847 22.85 4.14 23.79
N LYS A 848 23.15 3.74 25.03
CA LYS A 848 24.53 3.49 25.49
C LYS A 848 25.16 2.27 24.80
N GLU A 849 24.35 1.25 24.49
CA GLU A 849 24.79 0.03 23.81
C GLU A 849 24.51 0.08 22.30
N PHE A 850 23.36 0.64 21.93
CA PHE A 850 22.88 0.74 20.54
C PHE A 850 22.70 2.23 20.15
N PRO A 851 23.79 2.93 19.81
CA PRO A 851 23.78 4.39 19.66
C PRO A 851 23.24 4.89 18.31
N LEU A 852 22.92 4.00 17.37
CA LEU A 852 22.48 4.38 16.03
C LEU A 852 20.99 4.13 15.86
N ILE A 853 20.28 5.08 15.28
CA ILE A 853 18.90 4.91 14.82
C ILE A 853 18.93 3.98 13.60
N MET A 854 18.21 2.87 13.67
CA MET A 854 18.03 1.94 12.56
C MET A 854 16.68 2.18 11.90
N SER A 855 16.71 2.55 10.61
CA SER A 855 15.52 2.69 9.78
C SER A 855 15.51 1.71 8.62
N SER A 856 14.33 1.48 8.04
CA SER A 856 14.13 0.55 6.94
C SER A 856 13.39 1.17 5.76
N GLY A 857 13.64 0.67 4.55
CA GLY A 857 12.93 1.15 3.37
C GLY A 857 13.01 0.24 2.16
N ARG A 858 12.56 0.77 1.03
CA ARG A 858 12.48 0.05 -0.24
C ARG A 858 13.64 0.34 -1.17
N LEU A 859 13.82 -0.57 -2.11
CA LEU A 859 14.64 -0.47 -3.31
C LEU A 859 13.73 -0.48 -4.53
N VAL A 860 14.19 0.11 -5.64
CA VAL A 860 13.38 0.19 -6.88
C VAL A 860 13.29 -1.16 -7.59
N GLU A 861 14.28 -2.02 -7.36
CA GLU A 861 14.51 -3.32 -7.98
C GLU A 861 13.55 -4.39 -7.40
N TYR A 862 13.15 -4.23 -6.14
CA TYR A 862 12.42 -5.24 -5.38
C TYR A 862 11.06 -4.75 -4.87
N GLU A 863 10.20 -5.70 -4.51
CA GLU A 863 8.84 -5.48 -4.02
C GLU A 863 8.54 -6.47 -2.88
N GLY A 864 7.67 -6.08 -1.93
CA GLY A 864 7.34 -6.92 -0.77
C GLY A 864 8.57 -7.37 0.02
N GLY A 865 8.56 -8.63 0.48
CA GLY A 865 9.71 -9.32 1.07
C GLY A 865 10.77 -9.76 0.04
N GLY A 866 10.59 -9.42 -1.24
CA GLY A 866 11.51 -9.68 -2.33
C GLY A 866 11.45 -11.10 -2.89
N GLU A 867 10.57 -11.98 -2.44
CA GLU A 867 10.50 -13.38 -2.88
C GLU A 867 10.39 -13.51 -4.40
N GLU A 868 9.39 -12.86 -4.99
CA GLU A 868 9.13 -12.92 -6.42
C GLU A 868 10.17 -12.15 -7.25
N THR A 869 10.71 -11.05 -6.71
CA THR A 869 11.58 -10.12 -7.45
C THR A 869 13.06 -10.48 -7.32
N ARG A 870 13.52 -11.06 -6.21
CA ARG A 870 14.86 -11.67 -6.09
C ARG A 870 14.97 -13.02 -6.77
N SER A 871 13.84 -13.65 -7.07
CA SER A 871 13.78 -14.85 -7.93
C SER A 871 13.79 -14.49 -9.42
N ASN A 872 13.71 -13.22 -9.77
CA ASN A 872 13.82 -12.74 -11.15
C ASN A 872 15.28 -12.41 -11.47
N PRO A 873 15.93 -13.12 -12.42
CA PRO A 873 17.35 -12.94 -12.69
C PRO A 873 17.73 -11.52 -13.15
N TYR A 874 16.83 -10.84 -13.89
CA TYR A 874 17.11 -9.49 -14.39
C TYR A 874 17.05 -8.43 -13.29
N LEU A 875 16.10 -8.54 -12.36
CA LEU A 875 16.04 -7.66 -11.20
C LEU A 875 17.15 -7.97 -10.20
N ALA A 876 17.46 -9.26 -10.06
CA ALA A 876 18.55 -9.73 -9.24
C ALA A 876 19.89 -9.12 -9.67
N GLU A 877 20.16 -9.07 -10.97
CA GLU A 877 21.39 -8.46 -11.51
C GLU A 877 21.59 -7.00 -11.05
N LEU A 878 20.50 -6.24 -10.89
CA LEU A 878 20.56 -4.82 -10.51
C LEU A 878 21.00 -4.59 -9.05
N GLN A 879 20.73 -5.53 -8.13
CA GLN A 879 21.12 -5.37 -6.72
C GLN A 879 21.36 -6.72 -6.04
N GLN A 880 22.62 -7.15 -5.97
CA GLN A 880 23.00 -8.50 -5.55
C GLN A 880 23.18 -8.70 -4.04
N GLU A 881 23.43 -7.63 -3.30
CA GLU A 881 23.86 -7.72 -1.91
C GLU A 881 22.89 -6.98 -0.98
N MET A 882 22.66 -7.56 0.20
CA MET A 882 22.02 -6.85 1.31
C MET A 882 23.04 -5.90 1.94
N PHE A 883 22.63 -4.65 2.24
CA PHE A 883 23.56 -3.63 2.73
C PHE A 883 22.97 -2.74 3.83
N VAL A 884 23.86 -2.04 4.53
CA VAL A 884 23.54 -0.94 5.45
C VAL A 884 24.17 0.36 4.95
N GLU A 885 23.36 1.40 4.83
CA GLU A 885 23.84 2.77 4.62
C GLU A 885 24.37 3.32 5.94
N ILE A 886 25.61 3.80 5.91
CA ILE A 886 26.30 4.34 7.08
C ILE A 886 27.05 5.61 6.70
N ASN A 887 26.98 6.63 7.56
CA ASN A 887 27.67 7.90 7.33
C ASN A 887 29.20 7.72 7.36
N PRO A 888 29.98 8.47 6.55
CA PRO A 888 31.43 8.38 6.53
C PRO A 888 32.10 8.56 7.91
N ALA A 889 31.64 9.52 8.72
CA ALA A 889 32.20 9.71 10.06
C ALA A 889 31.92 8.50 10.96
N THR A 890 30.68 8.02 10.98
CA THR A 890 30.24 6.86 11.76
C THR A 890 30.99 5.58 11.37
N ALA A 891 31.27 5.39 10.07
CA ALA A 891 32.06 4.29 9.55
C ALA A 891 33.54 4.39 9.96
N ASN A 892 34.14 5.56 9.82
CA ASN A 892 35.54 5.81 10.20
C ASN A 892 35.78 5.62 11.70
N ASP A 893 34.88 6.11 12.56
CA ASP A 893 34.92 5.91 14.02
C ASP A 893 34.92 4.41 14.41
N ARG A 894 34.42 3.55 13.52
CA ARG A 894 34.31 2.09 13.70
C ARG A 894 35.32 1.31 12.85
N GLY A 895 36.21 1.98 12.13
CA GLY A 895 37.18 1.35 11.23
C GLY A 895 36.55 0.52 10.10
N ILE A 896 35.37 0.92 9.62
CA ILE A 896 34.61 0.24 8.55
C ILE A 896 34.89 0.93 7.21
N ARG A 897 35.21 0.15 6.17
CA ARG A 897 35.34 0.66 4.79
C ARG A 897 34.13 0.32 3.94
N ASN A 898 33.92 1.10 2.88
CA ASN A 898 32.86 0.82 1.91
C ASN A 898 33.04 -0.56 1.26
N GLY A 899 31.95 -1.32 1.16
CA GLY A 899 31.93 -2.68 0.61
C GLY A 899 32.36 -3.79 1.57
N GLU A 900 32.86 -3.46 2.76
CA GLU A 900 33.20 -4.46 3.77
C GLU A 900 31.94 -5.14 4.31
N THR A 901 32.10 -6.39 4.74
CA THR A 901 31.06 -7.09 5.48
C THR A 901 31.04 -6.60 6.93
N VAL A 902 29.86 -6.28 7.43
CA VAL A 902 29.63 -5.77 8.78
C VAL A 902 28.52 -6.56 9.46
N TRP A 903 28.52 -6.52 10.79
CA TRP A 903 27.44 -7.00 11.62
C TRP A 903 26.56 -5.83 12.07
N VAL A 904 25.25 -5.98 11.92
CA VAL A 904 24.26 -5.09 12.53
C VAL A 904 23.61 -5.83 13.69
N ARG A 905 23.78 -5.31 14.91
CA ARG A 905 23.26 -5.86 16.17
C ARG A 905 22.14 -5.00 16.71
N THR A 906 21.12 -5.60 17.29
CA THR A 906 19.98 -4.86 17.87
C THR A 906 19.61 -5.38 19.26
N PRO A 907 18.77 -4.65 20.03
CA PRO A 907 18.31 -5.06 21.35
C PRO A 907 17.59 -6.40 21.40
N THR A 908 17.15 -6.95 20.27
CA THR A 908 16.52 -8.27 20.21
C THR A 908 17.53 -9.42 20.40
N GLY A 909 18.83 -9.12 20.35
CA GLY A 909 19.91 -10.11 20.30
C GLY A 909 20.20 -10.64 18.90
N ALA A 910 19.45 -10.19 17.88
CA ALA A 910 19.73 -10.54 16.50
C ALA A 910 21.02 -9.90 16.01
N ARG A 911 21.71 -10.60 15.09
CA ARG A 911 22.90 -10.10 14.41
C ARG A 911 22.83 -10.36 12.91
N LEU A 912 22.85 -9.32 12.08
CA LEU A 912 22.70 -9.45 10.62
C LEU A 912 24.05 -9.21 9.92
N THR A 913 24.48 -10.14 9.07
CA THR A 913 25.64 -9.94 8.17
C THR A 913 25.22 -9.21 6.90
N VAL A 914 25.75 -8.01 6.66
CA VAL A 914 25.42 -7.20 5.48
C VAL A 914 26.66 -6.48 4.94
N LYS A 915 26.57 -5.92 3.73
CA LYS A 915 27.61 -5.03 3.18
C LYS A 915 27.48 -3.61 3.71
N ALA A 916 28.59 -2.93 3.98
CA ALA A 916 28.59 -1.50 4.28
C ALA A 916 28.51 -0.67 2.99
N LEU A 917 27.52 0.23 2.91
CA LEU A 917 27.45 1.29 1.91
C LEU A 917 27.73 2.62 2.61
N VAL A 918 28.98 3.07 2.54
CA VAL A 918 29.42 4.31 3.19
C VAL A 918 28.98 5.52 2.36
N THR A 919 28.10 6.36 2.89
CA THR A 919 27.42 7.42 2.11
C THR A 919 26.92 8.58 2.98
N GLU A 920 26.97 9.81 2.46
CA GLU A 920 26.44 11.01 3.13
C GLU A 920 24.90 11.13 3.06
N ARG A 921 24.23 10.18 2.41
CA ARG A 921 22.77 10.17 2.32
C ARG A 921 22.11 10.02 3.69
N VAL A 922 22.77 9.36 4.65
CA VAL A 922 22.35 9.28 6.06
C VAL A 922 23.23 10.20 6.94
N ASP A 923 22.67 10.70 8.04
CA ASP A 923 23.44 11.48 9.01
C ASP A 923 24.29 10.57 9.92
N ARG A 924 25.05 11.17 10.84
CA ARG A 924 25.98 10.42 11.71
C ARG A 924 25.27 9.48 12.70
N GLU A 925 24.00 9.76 13.02
CA GLU A 925 23.24 9.02 14.05
C GLU A 925 22.32 7.96 13.45
N THR A 926 22.12 7.97 12.12
CA THR A 926 21.16 7.10 11.44
C THR A 926 21.85 6.11 10.52
N VAL A 927 21.38 4.88 10.53
CA VAL A 927 21.65 3.88 9.50
C VAL A 927 20.36 3.44 8.83
N TRP A 928 20.47 2.97 7.59
CA TRP A 928 19.32 2.50 6.84
C TRP A 928 19.60 1.18 6.14
N LEU A 929 18.62 0.28 6.16
CA LEU A 929 18.70 -1.02 5.48
C LEU A 929 17.44 -1.30 4.65
N PRO A 930 17.56 -1.93 3.47
CA PRO A 930 16.41 -2.34 2.69
C PRO A 930 15.74 -3.60 3.28
N PHE A 931 14.41 -3.69 3.29
CA PHE A 931 13.72 -4.85 3.90
C PHE A 931 13.41 -6.02 2.94
N HIS A 932 13.89 -5.96 1.69
CA HIS A 932 13.54 -6.92 0.63
C HIS A 932 14.29 -8.25 0.66
N PHE A 933 15.21 -8.45 1.60
CA PHE A 933 16.10 -9.60 1.59
C PHE A 933 15.65 -10.69 2.57
N SER A 934 15.96 -11.93 2.23
CA SER A 934 15.86 -13.12 3.08
C SER A 934 16.71 -14.25 2.47
N GLY A 935 16.81 -15.38 3.17
CA GLY A 935 17.63 -16.52 2.74
C GLY A 935 19.02 -16.58 3.37
N ARG A 936 19.37 -15.61 4.21
CA ARG A 936 20.39 -15.76 5.26
C ARG A 936 19.77 -15.52 6.63
N TRP A 937 20.31 -16.18 7.64
CA TRP A 937 19.88 -16.08 9.02
C TRP A 937 21.07 -15.97 9.96
N GLN A 938 21.34 -14.76 10.41
CA GLN A 938 22.44 -14.46 11.32
C GLN A 938 23.81 -14.95 10.84
N GLY A 939 24.08 -14.77 9.54
CA GLY A 939 25.31 -15.18 8.86
C GLY A 939 25.24 -16.58 8.25
N VAL A 940 24.22 -17.38 8.57
CA VAL A 940 24.04 -18.73 8.03
C VAL A 940 23.22 -18.66 6.74
N ASP A 941 23.70 -19.31 5.68
CA ASP A 941 22.96 -19.45 4.43
C ASP A 941 21.83 -20.48 4.58
N LEU A 942 20.61 -20.09 4.22
CA LEU A 942 19.43 -20.96 4.30
C LEU A 942 19.20 -21.80 3.05
N ALA A 943 20.11 -21.78 2.07
CA ALA A 943 20.08 -22.62 0.86
C ALA A 943 19.57 -24.06 1.10
N PRO A 944 20.10 -24.81 2.09
CA PRO A 944 19.76 -26.21 2.29
C PRO A 944 18.30 -26.47 2.69
N TYR A 945 17.58 -25.42 3.13
CA TYR A 945 16.22 -25.51 3.67
C TYR A 945 15.15 -25.05 2.69
N TYR A 946 15.55 -24.49 1.54
CA TYR A 946 14.61 -24.21 0.46
C TYR A 946 14.19 -25.50 -0.24
N PRO A 947 12.94 -25.59 -0.73
CA PRO A 947 12.57 -26.64 -1.66
C PRO A 947 13.50 -26.65 -2.89
N GLN A 948 13.79 -27.84 -3.42
CA GLN A 948 14.66 -27.99 -4.57
C GLN A 948 14.15 -27.15 -5.75
N GLY A 949 15.01 -26.27 -6.27
CA GLY A 949 14.69 -25.39 -7.39
C GLY A 949 13.89 -24.13 -7.04
N ALA A 950 13.52 -23.89 -5.78
CA ALA A 950 12.73 -22.74 -5.36
C ALA A 950 13.52 -21.68 -4.55
N MET A 951 14.85 -21.85 -4.46
CA MET A 951 15.73 -20.89 -3.80
C MET A 951 15.86 -19.62 -4.66
N PRO A 952 15.70 -18.41 -4.10
CA PRO A 952 15.83 -17.18 -4.88
C PRO A 952 17.26 -16.99 -5.41
N VAL A 953 17.40 -16.30 -6.56
CA VAL A 953 18.70 -16.01 -7.19
C VAL A 953 19.62 -15.31 -6.20
N ILE A 954 19.07 -14.33 -5.46
CA ILE A 954 19.79 -13.59 -4.43
C ILE A 954 19.22 -13.88 -3.05
N ARG A 955 20.13 -14.04 -2.10
CA ARG A 955 19.85 -14.25 -0.68
C ARG A 955 20.57 -13.20 0.14
N GLY A 956 19.95 -12.80 1.25
CA GLY A 956 20.52 -11.84 2.19
C GLY A 956 19.81 -11.92 3.54
N GLU A 957 20.25 -11.12 4.49
CA GLU A 957 19.60 -11.02 5.79
C GLU A 957 18.29 -10.24 5.71
N ALA A 958 17.28 -10.69 6.44
CA ALA A 958 16.06 -9.92 6.63
C ALA A 958 16.28 -8.89 7.75
N ILE A 959 16.14 -7.59 7.44
CA ILE A 959 16.24 -6.53 8.47
C ILE A 959 15.26 -6.78 9.63
N ASN A 960 14.09 -7.34 9.33
CA ASN A 960 13.05 -7.56 10.33
C ASN A 960 13.31 -8.75 11.28
N THR A 961 14.36 -9.53 11.03
CA THR A 961 14.92 -10.42 12.07
C THR A 961 15.44 -9.61 13.26
N ALA A 962 15.92 -8.38 13.00
CA ALA A 962 16.53 -7.51 14.00
C ALA A 962 15.63 -6.38 14.51
N THR A 963 14.49 -6.09 13.85
CA THR A 963 13.57 -5.05 14.33
C THR A 963 12.87 -5.45 15.63
N THR A 964 12.73 -4.47 16.51
CA THR A 964 12.28 -4.63 17.89
C THR A 964 10.75 -4.70 18.02
N TYR A 965 10.28 -5.01 19.23
CA TYR A 965 8.87 -4.86 19.60
C TYR A 965 8.42 -3.40 19.50
N GLY A 966 7.26 -3.13 18.90
CA GLY A 966 6.65 -1.81 18.86
C GLY A 966 5.48 -1.77 17.90
N TYR A 967 4.35 -1.21 18.33
CA TYR A 967 3.10 -1.27 17.59
C TYR A 967 2.28 0.01 17.74
N ASP A 968 1.57 0.43 16.69
CA ASP A 968 0.66 1.56 16.74
C ASP A 968 -0.47 1.33 17.75
N SER A 969 -0.74 2.36 18.57
CA SER A 969 -1.72 2.30 19.66
C SER A 969 -3.18 2.15 19.23
N VAL A 970 -3.50 2.26 17.95
CA VAL A 970 -4.86 2.09 17.40
C VAL A 970 -4.95 0.84 16.52
N THR A 971 -3.94 0.58 15.70
CA THR A 971 -4.02 -0.44 14.65
C THR A 971 -3.01 -1.57 14.78
N MET A 972 -2.17 -1.59 15.81
CA MET A 972 -1.12 -2.61 15.95
C MET A 972 -0.14 -2.66 14.76
N MET A 973 -0.02 -1.57 13.99
CA MET A 973 0.98 -1.43 12.95
C MET A 973 2.38 -1.48 13.56
N GLN A 974 3.24 -2.35 13.05
CA GLN A 974 4.60 -2.52 13.56
C GLN A 974 5.50 -1.28 13.35
N GLU A 975 6.41 -1.05 14.30
CA GLU A 975 7.41 0.04 14.26
C GLU A 975 8.71 -0.44 13.58
N THR A 976 8.81 -0.25 12.27
CA THR A 976 10.00 -0.66 11.47
C THR A 976 10.81 0.52 10.95
N LYS A 977 10.32 1.75 11.14
CA LYS A 977 10.99 2.96 10.64
C LYS A 977 11.93 3.59 11.66
N THR A 978 11.72 3.31 12.94
CA THR A 978 12.54 3.87 14.01
C THR A 978 12.77 2.83 15.11
N THR A 979 14.00 2.35 15.21
CA THR A 979 14.50 1.57 16.35
C THR A 979 16.01 1.84 16.48
N VAL A 980 16.74 1.05 17.26
CA VAL A 980 18.18 1.24 17.51
C VAL A 980 19.02 0.02 17.14
N CYS A 981 20.26 0.28 16.75
CA CYS A 981 21.25 -0.76 16.48
C CYS A 981 22.68 -0.32 16.83
N GLN A 982 23.60 -1.28 16.69
CA GLN A 982 25.03 -1.07 16.61
C GLN A 982 25.55 -1.71 15.32
N VAL A 983 26.53 -1.06 14.69
CA VAL A 983 27.24 -1.62 13.54
C VAL A 983 28.69 -1.88 13.95
N GLU A 984 29.19 -3.08 13.67
CA GLU A 984 30.57 -3.48 13.95
C GLU A 984 31.16 -4.18 12.73
N ARG A 985 32.48 -4.07 12.53
CA ARG A 985 33.16 -4.77 11.45
C ARG A 985 33.04 -6.28 11.67
N ALA A 986 32.71 -7.04 10.62
CA ALA A 986 32.79 -8.48 10.69
C ALA A 986 34.28 -8.88 10.63
N THR A 987 34.83 -9.38 11.74
CA THR A 987 36.16 -10.00 11.73
C THR A 987 36.08 -11.31 10.95
N ALA A 988 37.06 -11.54 10.08
CA ALA A 988 37.18 -12.76 9.27
C ALA A 988 37.42 -14.00 10.14
#